data_AF-A0A4E9DRU4-F1
#
_entry.id   AF-A0A4E9DRU4-F1
#
_cell.length_a   1.000
_cell.length_b   1.000
_cell.length_c   1.000
_cell.angle_alpha   90.00
_cell.angle_beta   90.00
_cell.angle_gamma   90.00
#
_symmetry.space_group_name_H-M   'P 1'
#
loop_
_entity.id
_entity.type
_entity.pdbx_description
1 polymer ?
#
loop_
_entity_poly.entity_id
_entity_poly.type
_entity_poly.pdbx_seq_one_letter_code
_entity_poly.pdbx_strand_id
1 'polypeptide(L)'
;MELQGQSLILTVSVLTSLGFMLIGYDNGLMGGLVNTTAFKDTFNDPNADMIGVIVAIFEVGCFFGAIFTSIWGERLGRRCSILIGCIVLMIGAILQAASYSRAMMIVGRVVSGVGLGTINSTVPVLQAEFSPKSSRGIYVCAQLSTLNFGIFLVYWIDYALSSHHGSYAWRVPVILQCVPIFVMICLLKFIPETPRWLAAHDRPEECLQILARIHGTSVDDPDVRLLHSVITQTVAYETSIGSGSWKDLLKEDSIKSRKRLLLSCTLQSFQQLGGINAIIYYSTTLFEKSIGFSAHMSSLMSGFLQTWFFIASFIPWFLIDRIGRRPLLLSMTTVMAATMAVQAGLIYQVQNNTASAHASGIAAAAMLFIFQAAFTIGFQATVWVYPSEILPLRLRQRGSSISTASNWIFNYMIVQITPVSISNIGWRTYIIFAVLNAFFVPVIFLFFPETKGLELEDVDQLFGGEDIAKVLDNKGDGTVVTVESVNQDGARCAHVDCRILPEKYRGRVFRPSECAINHSAFTMAFREFDKAGQAIFGASPTLDLLHENHDYPFAHEASVFIPESNSLFITSNQYSDPVTGKRKIQISKVALSPDGAFLGCEEIDAPAVPMANGGVNYKGGVLFCAQGTLEGPGGLVFMESTPPYRCSTLISSFYGRDFNSLNDVVVHSDGSIWFTDPIYGYEQGIRPKPRLPCQVYRYDPSDESIRAIADGFGRPNGICFSPDEKIVYITDTDWIHGDGTTDDFRVSNIATIRYAFDVATYSGQPFLTNRRLFAMADVGVPDGIKCDTSGNVYSGCGDGVSVWSSGGILLGKILIEGGVANFCFGRNGELFMLNETKMWRAQLGNCVKGALLNI
;
A
#
# COMPACT_ATOMS: atom_id res chain seq x y z
N MET A 1 -19.97 -6.40 30.46
CA MET A 1 -18.73 -5.65 30.13
C MET A 1 -18.56 -5.75 28.64
N GLU A 2 -18.65 -4.62 27.94
CA GLU A 2 -18.40 -4.56 26.49
C GLU A 2 -16.90 -4.31 26.30
N LEU A 3 -16.23 -5.14 25.52
CA LEU A 3 -14.80 -5.03 25.26
C LEU A 3 -14.53 -3.81 24.36
N GLN A 4 -13.48 -3.05 24.68
CA GLN A 4 -13.10 -1.83 23.95
C GLN A 4 -11.61 -1.84 23.61
N GLY A 5 -11.24 -1.15 22.53
CA GLY A 5 -9.87 -0.93 22.09
C GLY A 5 -9.12 -2.21 21.75
N GLN A 6 -7.87 -2.28 22.22
CA GLN A 6 -6.95 -3.38 21.93
C GLN A 6 -7.45 -4.74 22.44
N SER A 7 -8.24 -4.76 23.52
CA SER A 7 -8.86 -5.99 24.05
C SER A 7 -9.89 -6.59 23.09
N LEU A 8 -10.64 -5.73 22.38
CA LEU A 8 -11.59 -6.16 21.35
C LEU A 8 -10.85 -6.76 20.15
N ILE A 9 -9.80 -6.09 19.66
CA ILE A 9 -8.98 -6.55 18.54
C ILE A 9 -8.29 -7.89 18.88
N LEU A 10 -7.75 -8.01 20.10
CA LEU A 10 -7.16 -9.26 20.57
C LEU A 10 -8.19 -10.38 20.62
N THR A 11 -9.39 -10.11 21.14
CA THR A 11 -10.47 -11.10 21.23
C THR A 11 -10.94 -11.57 19.86
N VAL A 12 -11.08 -10.66 18.90
CA VAL A 12 -11.38 -10.99 17.50
C VAL A 12 -10.24 -11.84 16.91
N SER A 13 -8.99 -11.45 17.15
CA SER A 13 -7.82 -12.20 16.65
C SER A 13 -7.72 -13.61 17.26
N VAL A 14 -8.07 -13.77 18.53
CA VAL A 14 -8.14 -15.09 19.18
C VAL A 14 -9.28 -15.93 18.58
N LEU A 15 -10.47 -15.36 18.40
CA LEU A 15 -11.58 -16.05 17.75
C LEU A 15 -11.19 -16.52 16.34
N THR A 16 -10.57 -15.64 15.55
CA THR A 16 -10.21 -15.97 14.16
C THR A 16 -9.09 -17.01 14.10
N SER A 17 -8.13 -16.92 15.00
CA SER A 17 -7.06 -17.92 15.14
C SER A 17 -7.60 -19.29 15.56
N LEU A 18 -8.59 -19.34 16.48
CA LEU A 18 -9.27 -20.58 16.86
C LEU A 18 -10.02 -21.22 15.68
N GLY A 19 -10.62 -20.40 14.81
CA GLY A 19 -11.26 -20.89 13.58
C GLY A 19 -10.26 -21.60 12.65
N PHE A 20 -9.08 -21.02 12.45
CA PHE A 20 -8.00 -21.66 11.68
C PHE A 20 -7.40 -22.87 12.38
N MET A 21 -7.29 -22.84 13.71
CA MET A 21 -6.87 -23.98 14.51
C MET A 21 -7.79 -25.20 14.28
N LEU A 22 -9.11 -25.00 14.24
CA LEU A 22 -10.08 -26.06 13.97
C LEU A 22 -9.86 -26.69 12.59
N ILE A 23 -9.58 -25.87 11.57
CA ILE A 23 -9.24 -26.38 10.23
C ILE A 23 -8.02 -27.29 10.31
N GLY A 24 -6.97 -26.84 11.01
CA GLY A 24 -5.77 -27.65 11.20
C GLY A 24 -6.04 -28.94 11.97
N TYR A 25 -6.88 -28.86 13.02
CA TYR A 25 -7.25 -30.01 13.83
C TYR A 25 -7.96 -31.08 13.00
N ASP A 26 -9.00 -30.71 12.23
CA ASP A 26 -9.73 -31.65 11.36
C ASP A 26 -8.85 -32.25 10.26
N ASN A 27 -7.96 -31.45 9.65
CA ASN A 27 -7.02 -31.93 8.63
C ASN A 27 -6.04 -32.98 9.17
N GLY A 28 -5.59 -32.82 10.43
CA GLY A 28 -4.68 -33.76 11.08
C GLY A 28 -5.36 -34.97 11.71
N LEU A 29 -6.65 -34.84 12.09
CA LEU A 29 -7.40 -35.82 12.88
C LEU A 29 -7.39 -37.22 12.29
N MET A 30 -7.53 -37.37 10.97
CA MET A 30 -7.54 -38.71 10.38
C MET A 30 -6.16 -39.31 10.16
N GLY A 31 -5.11 -38.50 10.18
CA GLY A 31 -3.76 -38.98 9.90
C GLY A 31 -3.18 -39.87 10.98
N GLY A 32 -3.56 -39.66 12.24
CA GLY A 32 -3.22 -40.57 13.34
C GLY A 32 -4.25 -41.70 13.51
N LEU A 33 -5.54 -41.41 13.30
CA LEU A 33 -6.62 -42.34 13.64
C LEU A 33 -6.81 -43.52 12.68
N VAL A 34 -6.66 -43.29 11.38
CA VAL A 34 -7.03 -44.26 10.32
C VAL A 34 -6.27 -45.59 10.43
N ASN A 35 -5.07 -45.59 11.00
CA ASN A 35 -4.25 -46.79 11.10
C ASN A 35 -4.36 -47.53 12.44
N THR A 36 -5.11 -46.98 13.41
CA THR A 36 -5.29 -47.61 14.74
C THR A 36 -6.15 -48.88 14.67
N THR A 37 -5.83 -49.86 15.51
CA THR A 37 -6.59 -51.12 15.57
C THR A 37 -8.04 -50.89 15.97
N ALA A 38 -8.28 -50.01 16.96
CA ALA A 38 -9.61 -49.67 17.45
C ALA A 38 -10.52 -49.07 16.36
N PHE A 39 -9.97 -48.32 15.40
CA PHE A 39 -10.71 -47.79 14.26
C PHE A 39 -11.06 -48.89 13.25
N LYS A 40 -10.09 -49.74 12.91
CA LYS A 40 -10.30 -50.88 11.99
C LYS A 40 -11.32 -51.88 12.54
N ASP A 41 -11.26 -52.17 13.84
CA ASP A 41 -12.18 -53.09 14.52
C ASP A 41 -13.62 -52.55 14.54
N THR A 42 -13.80 -51.23 14.69
CA THR A 42 -15.14 -50.62 14.74
C THR A 42 -15.78 -50.52 13.34
N PHE A 43 -14.98 -50.35 12.29
CA PHE A 43 -15.47 -50.12 10.93
C PHE A 43 -15.29 -51.30 9.96
N ASN A 44 -14.96 -52.49 10.49
CA ASN A 44 -14.72 -53.72 9.73
C ASN A 44 -13.66 -53.55 8.62
N ASP A 45 -12.46 -53.08 9.01
CA ASP A 45 -11.26 -52.91 8.17
C ASP A 45 -11.56 -52.35 6.75
N PRO A 46 -11.81 -51.04 6.63
CA PRO A 46 -12.16 -50.45 5.34
C PRO A 46 -11.01 -50.54 4.32
N ASN A 47 -11.33 -51.01 3.10
CA ASN A 47 -10.41 -50.98 1.96
C ASN A 47 -9.89 -49.55 1.69
N ALA A 48 -8.73 -49.43 1.04
CA ALA A 48 -8.08 -48.15 0.75
C ALA A 48 -9.01 -47.12 0.06
N ASP A 49 -9.89 -47.55 -0.84
CA ASP A 49 -10.90 -46.69 -1.48
C ASP A 49 -11.87 -46.08 -0.46
N MET A 50 -12.34 -46.89 0.49
CA MET A 50 -13.30 -46.45 1.51
C MET A 50 -12.63 -45.54 2.55
N ILE A 51 -11.36 -45.80 2.89
CA ILE A 51 -10.55 -44.88 3.72
C ILE A 51 -10.42 -43.53 3.01
N GLY A 52 -10.07 -43.52 1.72
CA GLY A 52 -10.01 -42.30 0.91
C GLY A 52 -11.33 -41.54 0.95
N VAL A 53 -12.47 -42.22 0.79
CA VAL A 53 -13.80 -41.60 0.86
C VAL A 53 -14.12 -41.04 2.25
N ILE A 54 -13.88 -41.80 3.33
CA ILE A 54 -14.19 -41.35 4.70
C ILE A 54 -13.37 -40.11 5.09
N VAL A 55 -12.13 -40.02 4.61
CA VAL A 55 -11.27 -38.87 4.86
C VAL A 55 -11.67 -37.70 3.96
N ALA A 56 -11.79 -37.92 2.64
CA ALA A 56 -12.01 -36.87 1.65
C ALA A 56 -13.44 -36.27 1.64
N ILE A 57 -14.47 -37.00 2.08
CA ILE A 57 -15.85 -36.48 1.99
C ILE A 57 -16.08 -35.21 2.83
N PHE A 58 -15.20 -34.93 3.78
CA PHE A 58 -15.18 -33.72 4.59
C PHE A 58 -15.00 -32.46 3.73
N GLU A 59 -14.06 -32.49 2.79
CA GLU A 59 -13.71 -31.40 1.89
C GLU A 59 -14.87 -31.02 0.97
N VAL A 60 -15.67 -32.01 0.55
CA VAL A 60 -16.92 -31.78 -0.19
C VAL A 60 -17.93 -31.02 0.67
N GLY A 61 -18.04 -31.38 1.96
CA GLY A 61 -18.82 -30.61 2.92
C GLY A 61 -18.34 -29.17 3.02
N CYS A 62 -17.02 -28.96 3.12
CA CYS A 62 -16.42 -27.62 3.16
C CYS A 62 -16.73 -26.78 1.91
N PHE A 63 -16.71 -27.40 0.72
CA PHE A 63 -17.08 -26.76 -0.53
C PHE A 63 -18.53 -26.25 -0.50
N PHE A 64 -19.49 -27.08 -0.08
CA PHE A 64 -20.90 -26.66 0.04
C PHE A 64 -21.10 -25.58 1.12
N GLY A 65 -20.38 -25.67 2.24
CA GLY A 65 -20.39 -24.63 3.29
C GLY A 65 -19.86 -23.28 2.80
N ALA A 66 -18.80 -23.29 1.98
CA ALA A 66 -18.25 -22.08 1.37
C ALA A 66 -19.23 -21.43 0.37
N ILE A 67 -19.89 -22.25 -0.47
CA ILE A 67 -20.93 -21.76 -1.39
C ILE A 67 -22.11 -21.16 -0.62
N PHE A 68 -22.58 -21.85 0.42
CA PHE A 68 -23.66 -21.34 1.27
C PHE A 68 -23.31 -19.96 1.84
N THR A 69 -22.09 -19.79 2.34
CA THR A 69 -21.59 -18.51 2.87
C THR A 69 -21.49 -17.45 1.78
N SER A 70 -21.07 -17.81 0.57
CA SER A 70 -20.98 -16.85 -0.54
C SER A 70 -22.35 -16.32 -0.99
N ILE A 71 -23.44 -17.07 -0.79
CA ILE A 71 -24.79 -16.67 -1.20
C ILE A 71 -25.52 -15.97 -0.05
N TRP A 72 -25.43 -16.51 1.16
CA TRP A 72 -26.22 -16.08 2.31
C TRP A 72 -25.44 -15.30 3.37
N GLY A 73 -24.11 -15.36 3.35
CA GLY A 73 -23.25 -14.77 4.38
C GLY A 73 -23.32 -13.24 4.43
N GLU A 74 -23.64 -12.57 3.32
CA GLU A 74 -23.87 -11.12 3.33
C GLU A 74 -25.20 -10.75 3.99
N ARG A 75 -26.24 -11.57 3.86
CA ARG A 75 -27.55 -11.30 4.50
C ARG A 75 -27.57 -11.64 5.99
N LEU A 76 -26.81 -12.65 6.39
CA LEU A 76 -26.79 -13.15 7.77
C LEU A 76 -25.87 -12.33 8.69
N GLY A 77 -24.88 -11.63 8.14
CA GLY A 77 -23.80 -11.01 8.93
C GLY A 77 -22.70 -12.01 9.26
N ARG A 78 -21.52 -11.50 9.66
CA ARG A 78 -20.34 -12.32 9.95
C ARG A 78 -20.51 -13.08 11.26
N ARG A 79 -21.07 -12.44 12.29
CA ARG A 79 -21.27 -13.05 13.61
C ARG A 79 -22.22 -14.25 13.54
N CYS A 80 -23.38 -14.07 12.91
CA CYS A 80 -24.37 -15.15 12.79
C CYS A 80 -23.87 -16.29 11.90
N SER A 81 -23.13 -15.99 10.83
CA SER A 81 -22.55 -17.01 9.96
C SER A 81 -21.56 -17.91 10.71
N ILE A 82 -20.68 -17.34 11.53
CA ILE A 82 -19.76 -18.14 12.37
C ILE A 82 -20.54 -18.94 13.42
N LEU A 83 -21.56 -18.36 14.05
CA LEU A 83 -22.38 -19.08 15.04
C LEU A 83 -23.07 -20.31 14.44
N ILE A 84 -23.70 -20.16 13.28
CA ILE A 84 -24.34 -21.26 12.54
C ILE A 84 -23.28 -22.31 12.18
N GLY A 85 -22.12 -21.88 11.67
CA GLY A 85 -21.00 -22.76 11.36
C GLY A 85 -20.52 -23.57 12.57
N CYS A 86 -20.36 -22.94 13.74
CA CYS A 86 -19.96 -23.61 14.99
C CYS A 86 -21.00 -24.64 15.46
N ILE A 87 -22.30 -24.32 15.39
CA ILE A 87 -23.37 -25.25 15.79
C ILE A 87 -23.38 -26.47 14.86
N VAL A 88 -23.31 -26.26 13.54
CA VAL A 88 -23.29 -27.34 12.56
C VAL A 88 -22.03 -28.20 12.72
N LEU A 89 -20.87 -27.58 12.93
CA LEU A 89 -19.62 -28.29 13.17
C LEU A 89 -19.68 -29.14 14.46
N MET A 90 -20.26 -28.61 15.54
CA MET A 90 -20.44 -29.33 16.80
C MET A 90 -21.38 -30.54 16.65
N ILE A 91 -22.48 -30.40 15.90
CA ILE A 91 -23.38 -31.52 15.59
C ILE A 91 -22.63 -32.62 14.82
N GLY A 92 -21.88 -32.25 13.79
CA GLY A 92 -21.08 -33.20 13.02
C GLY A 92 -20.01 -33.89 13.88
N ALA A 93 -19.35 -33.17 14.77
CA ALA A 93 -18.35 -33.72 15.70
C ALA A 93 -18.95 -34.78 16.63
N ILE A 94 -20.13 -34.49 17.21
CA ILE A 94 -20.85 -35.42 18.08
C ILE A 94 -21.30 -36.66 17.29
N LEU A 95 -21.80 -36.48 16.07
CA LEU A 95 -22.18 -37.61 15.19
C LEU A 95 -20.99 -38.50 14.85
N GLN A 96 -19.81 -37.93 14.60
CA GLN A 96 -18.60 -38.70 14.34
C GLN A 96 -18.16 -39.48 15.60
N ALA A 97 -18.12 -38.83 16.76
CA ALA A 97 -17.74 -39.46 18.02
C ALA A 97 -18.72 -40.57 18.47
N ALA A 98 -20.01 -40.41 18.17
CA ALA A 98 -21.05 -41.38 18.48
C ALA A 98 -21.22 -42.48 17.42
N SER A 99 -20.39 -42.50 16.37
CA SER A 99 -20.59 -43.42 15.25
C SER A 99 -20.24 -44.87 15.59
N TYR A 100 -21.11 -45.77 15.13
CA TYR A 100 -20.92 -47.24 15.14
C TYR A 100 -21.04 -47.84 13.73
N SER A 101 -21.35 -47.03 12.73
CA SER A 101 -21.49 -47.44 11.34
C SER A 101 -20.73 -46.50 10.41
N ARG A 102 -20.22 -47.04 9.30
CA ARG A 102 -19.48 -46.28 8.28
C ARG A 102 -20.32 -45.15 7.69
N ALA A 103 -21.62 -45.38 7.47
CA ALA A 103 -22.54 -44.38 6.95
C ALA A 103 -22.70 -43.19 7.93
N MET A 104 -22.79 -43.46 9.24
CA MET A 104 -22.89 -42.41 10.25
C MET A 104 -21.60 -41.56 10.33
N MET A 105 -20.43 -42.18 10.17
CA MET A 105 -19.15 -41.45 10.06
C MET A 105 -19.13 -40.54 8.83
N ILE A 106 -19.52 -41.04 7.66
CA ILE A 106 -19.57 -40.26 6.41
C ILE A 106 -20.53 -39.07 6.54
N VAL A 107 -21.73 -39.30 7.08
CA VAL A 107 -22.71 -38.21 7.31
C VAL A 107 -22.17 -37.19 8.30
N GLY A 108 -21.58 -37.64 9.42
CA GLY A 108 -20.96 -36.77 10.41
C GLY A 108 -19.85 -35.90 9.81
N ARG A 109 -19.07 -36.44 8.87
CA ARG A 109 -18.02 -35.71 8.13
C ARG A 109 -18.57 -34.67 7.18
N VAL A 110 -19.61 -34.98 6.43
CA VAL A 110 -20.27 -33.99 5.54
C VAL A 110 -20.81 -32.84 6.37
N VAL A 111 -21.50 -33.13 7.48
CA VAL A 111 -22.08 -32.10 8.36
C VAL A 111 -20.98 -31.26 9.00
N SER A 112 -19.94 -31.86 9.55
CA SER A 112 -18.78 -31.12 10.07
C SER A 112 -18.11 -30.26 8.99
N GLY A 113 -17.95 -30.80 7.78
CA GLY A 113 -17.37 -30.08 6.65
C GLY A 113 -18.17 -28.82 6.30
N VAL A 114 -19.51 -28.91 6.24
CA VAL A 114 -20.37 -27.73 5.97
C VAL A 114 -20.19 -26.66 7.04
N GLY A 115 -20.13 -27.06 8.32
CA GLY A 115 -19.86 -26.15 9.43
C GLY A 115 -18.50 -25.47 9.30
N LEU A 116 -17.44 -26.24 9.09
CA LEU A 116 -16.09 -25.71 8.95
C LEU A 116 -15.92 -24.82 7.71
N GLY A 117 -16.51 -25.21 6.57
CA GLY A 117 -16.48 -24.39 5.34
C GLY A 117 -17.11 -23.01 5.52
N THR A 118 -18.16 -22.94 6.34
CA THR A 118 -18.83 -21.69 6.71
C THR A 118 -17.93 -20.82 7.58
N ILE A 119 -17.28 -21.42 8.58
CA ILE A 119 -16.32 -20.74 9.47
C ILE A 119 -15.13 -20.22 8.64
N ASN A 120 -14.51 -21.08 7.83
CA ASN A 120 -13.33 -20.76 7.04
C ASN A 120 -13.56 -19.61 6.04
N SER A 121 -14.77 -19.50 5.49
CA SER A 121 -15.10 -18.41 4.55
C SER A 121 -15.37 -17.07 5.24
N THR A 122 -15.77 -17.10 6.52
CA THR A 122 -16.22 -15.90 7.25
C THR A 122 -15.13 -15.31 8.15
N VAL A 123 -14.33 -16.17 8.78
CA VAL A 123 -13.29 -15.79 9.75
C VAL A 123 -12.20 -14.87 9.19
N PRO A 124 -11.63 -15.11 7.99
CA PRO A 124 -10.64 -14.20 7.41
C PRO A 124 -11.21 -12.81 7.13
N VAL A 125 -12.47 -12.76 6.67
CA VAL A 125 -13.19 -11.51 6.37
C VAL A 125 -13.41 -10.71 7.65
N LEU A 126 -13.85 -11.38 8.72
CA LEU A 126 -14.00 -10.76 10.05
C LEU A 126 -12.67 -10.13 10.50
N GLN A 127 -11.55 -10.85 10.42
CA GLN A 127 -10.25 -10.31 10.81
C GLN A 127 -9.86 -9.09 9.97
N ALA A 128 -10.04 -9.14 8.66
CA ALA A 128 -9.66 -8.06 7.75
C ALA A 128 -10.47 -6.77 7.99
N GLU A 129 -11.74 -6.90 8.38
CA GLU A 129 -12.63 -5.77 8.65
C GLU A 129 -12.38 -5.12 10.02
N PHE A 130 -11.89 -5.87 11.01
CA PHE A 130 -11.48 -5.34 12.32
C PHE A 130 -10.00 -4.87 12.37
N SER A 131 -9.15 -5.30 11.43
CA SER A 131 -7.70 -5.04 11.46
C SER A 131 -7.30 -3.75 10.72
N PRO A 132 -6.41 -2.91 11.31
CA PRO A 132 -5.81 -1.76 10.64
C PRO A 132 -5.03 -2.15 9.39
N LYS A 133 -5.11 -1.35 8.31
CA LYS A 133 -4.49 -1.64 7.00
C LYS A 133 -3.01 -2.06 7.10
N SER A 134 -2.22 -1.40 7.95
CA SER A 134 -0.77 -1.65 8.13
C SER A 134 -0.41 -3.00 8.78
N SER A 135 -1.34 -3.62 9.50
CA SER A 135 -1.06 -4.83 10.30
C SER A 135 -1.75 -6.10 9.78
N ARG A 136 -2.54 -5.99 8.70
CA ARG A 136 -3.34 -7.11 8.14
C ARG A 136 -2.50 -8.32 7.76
N GLY A 137 -1.34 -8.12 7.15
CA GLY A 137 -0.46 -9.21 6.73
C GLY A 137 0.01 -10.08 7.91
N ILE A 138 0.32 -9.47 9.05
CA ILE A 138 0.76 -10.17 10.26
C ILE A 138 -0.36 -11.05 10.81
N TYR A 139 -1.60 -10.54 10.85
CA TYR A 139 -2.74 -11.33 11.32
C TYR A 139 -3.07 -12.52 10.41
N VAL A 140 -2.93 -12.39 9.09
CA VAL A 140 -3.07 -13.52 8.15
C VAL A 140 -1.99 -14.57 8.39
N CYS A 141 -0.74 -14.15 8.63
CA CYS A 141 0.34 -15.07 8.98
C CYS A 141 0.10 -15.78 10.33
N ALA A 142 -0.45 -15.07 11.31
CA ALA A 142 -0.86 -15.64 12.60
C ALA A 142 -1.96 -16.70 12.45
N GLN A 143 -2.97 -16.45 11.60
CA GLN A 143 -4.02 -17.42 11.28
C GLN A 143 -3.44 -18.71 10.68
N LEU A 144 -2.56 -18.59 9.68
CA LEU A 144 -1.89 -19.74 9.04
C LEU A 144 -0.98 -20.50 10.01
N SER A 145 -0.31 -19.82 10.93
CA SER A 145 0.52 -20.46 11.94
C SER A 145 -0.34 -21.22 12.97
N THR A 146 -1.51 -20.67 13.32
CA THR A 146 -2.45 -21.33 14.23
C THR A 146 -3.12 -22.55 13.58
N LEU A 147 -3.32 -22.54 12.25
CA LEU A 147 -3.70 -23.74 11.51
C LEU A 147 -2.67 -24.86 11.69
N ASN A 148 -1.37 -24.55 11.51
CA ASN A 148 -0.32 -25.55 11.71
C ASN A 148 -0.24 -26.02 13.17
N PHE A 149 -0.52 -25.13 14.13
CA PHE A 149 -0.64 -25.50 15.54
C PHE A 149 -1.76 -26.51 15.81
N GLY A 150 -2.92 -26.36 15.15
CA GLY A 150 -4.01 -27.32 15.24
C GLY A 150 -3.62 -28.72 14.77
N ILE A 151 -2.88 -28.80 13.65
CA ILE A 151 -2.37 -30.08 13.13
C ILE A 151 -1.34 -30.68 14.09
N PHE A 152 -0.40 -29.87 14.59
CA PHE A 152 0.56 -30.29 15.59
C PHE A 152 -0.13 -30.89 16.82
N LEU A 153 -1.14 -30.21 17.36
CA LEU A 153 -1.83 -30.63 18.57
C LEU A 153 -2.53 -31.98 18.40
N VAL A 154 -3.29 -32.18 17.32
CA VAL A 154 -4.03 -33.43 17.11
C VAL A 154 -3.10 -34.63 16.91
N TYR A 155 -1.98 -34.46 16.20
CA TYR A 155 -1.03 -35.55 15.97
C TYR A 155 -0.36 -36.04 17.26
N TRP A 156 -0.06 -35.15 18.21
CA TRP A 156 0.45 -35.54 19.53
C TRP A 156 -0.60 -36.20 20.41
N ILE A 157 -1.86 -35.78 20.29
CA ILE A 157 -2.99 -36.42 20.99
C ILE A 157 -3.23 -37.82 20.43
N ASP A 158 -3.23 -37.97 19.11
CA ASP A 158 -3.36 -39.26 18.45
C ASP A 158 -2.20 -40.19 18.83
N TYR A 159 -0.97 -39.67 18.91
CA TYR A 159 0.17 -40.45 19.38
C TYR A 159 -0.01 -40.92 20.84
N ALA A 160 -0.45 -40.04 21.75
CA ALA A 160 -0.69 -40.40 23.15
C ALA A 160 -1.77 -41.48 23.31
N LEU A 161 -2.77 -41.49 22.43
CA LEU A 161 -3.86 -42.47 22.46
C LEU A 161 -3.60 -43.69 21.59
N SER A 162 -2.58 -43.67 20.71
CA SER A 162 -2.24 -44.77 19.80
C SER A 162 -1.88 -46.08 20.52
N SER A 163 -1.37 -46.01 21.75
CA SER A 163 -1.04 -47.19 22.57
C SER A 163 -2.24 -47.86 23.23
N HIS A 164 -3.44 -47.29 23.09
CA HIS A 164 -4.66 -47.77 23.73
C HIS A 164 -5.57 -48.49 22.72
N HIS A 165 -6.07 -49.67 23.06
CA HIS A 165 -6.86 -50.52 22.16
C HIS A 165 -8.39 -50.34 22.28
N GLY A 166 -8.87 -49.51 23.21
CA GLY A 166 -10.31 -49.28 23.38
C GLY A 166 -10.88 -48.30 22.35
N SER A 167 -12.18 -48.37 22.08
CA SER A 167 -12.88 -47.45 21.16
C SER A 167 -12.77 -45.96 21.58
N TYR A 168 -12.35 -45.66 22.81
CA TYR A 168 -12.06 -44.29 23.24
C TYR A 168 -10.84 -43.69 22.54
N ALA A 169 -9.90 -44.51 22.05
CA ALA A 169 -8.67 -44.05 21.43
C ALA A 169 -8.92 -43.14 20.21
N TRP A 170 -9.96 -43.43 19.41
CA TRP A 170 -10.35 -42.59 18.27
C TRP A 170 -11.51 -41.64 18.56
N ARG A 171 -12.36 -41.94 19.55
CA ARG A 171 -13.49 -41.07 19.91
C ARG A 171 -13.08 -39.82 20.68
N VAL A 172 -12.06 -39.92 21.55
CA VAL A 172 -11.57 -38.81 22.37
C VAL A 172 -10.98 -37.69 21.50
N PRO A 173 -10.10 -37.96 20.51
CA PRO A 173 -9.61 -36.92 19.60
C PRO A 173 -10.75 -36.26 18.81
N VAL A 174 -11.73 -37.05 18.35
CA VAL A 174 -12.87 -36.53 17.58
C VAL A 174 -13.75 -35.61 18.42
N ILE A 175 -14.07 -35.96 19.67
CA ILE A 175 -14.93 -35.11 20.52
C ILE A 175 -14.19 -33.90 21.09
N LEU A 176 -12.86 -33.97 21.23
CA LEU A 176 -12.07 -32.88 21.79
C LEU A 176 -12.16 -31.59 20.96
N GLN A 177 -12.44 -31.68 19.66
CA GLN A 177 -12.69 -30.51 18.82
C GLN A 177 -13.91 -29.67 19.28
N CYS A 178 -14.84 -30.25 20.04
CA CYS A 178 -15.95 -29.50 20.65
C CYS A 178 -15.50 -28.47 21.67
N VAL A 179 -14.34 -28.65 22.31
CA VAL A 179 -13.80 -27.70 23.31
C VAL A 179 -13.49 -26.33 22.66
N PRO A 180 -12.64 -26.24 21.63
CA PRO A 180 -12.41 -24.98 20.94
C PRO A 180 -13.67 -24.41 20.27
N ILE A 181 -14.59 -25.25 19.77
CA ILE A 181 -15.88 -24.78 19.23
C ILE A 181 -16.71 -24.09 20.31
N PHE A 182 -16.80 -24.67 21.50
CA PHE A 182 -17.53 -24.07 22.61
C PHE A 182 -16.93 -22.73 23.04
N VAL A 183 -15.59 -22.65 23.11
CA VAL A 183 -14.88 -21.39 23.37
C VAL A 183 -15.22 -20.34 22.31
N MET A 184 -15.24 -20.70 21.02
CA MET A 184 -15.64 -19.79 19.95
C MET A 184 -17.08 -19.28 20.12
N ILE A 185 -18.03 -20.15 20.45
CA ILE A 185 -19.43 -19.77 20.71
C ILE A 185 -19.53 -18.77 21.88
N CYS A 186 -18.74 -18.98 22.93
CA CYS A 186 -18.67 -18.05 24.06
C CYS A 186 -18.06 -16.69 23.65
N LEU A 187 -16.98 -16.69 22.89
CA LEU A 187 -16.32 -15.46 22.41
C LEU A 187 -17.21 -14.64 21.45
N LEU A 188 -18.01 -15.31 20.62
CA LEU A 188 -18.98 -14.65 19.72
C LEU A 188 -20.06 -13.83 20.44
N LYS A 189 -20.27 -14.04 21.74
CA LYS A 189 -21.19 -13.19 22.53
C LYS A 189 -20.63 -11.79 22.80
N PHE A 190 -19.31 -11.66 22.80
CA PHE A 190 -18.61 -10.40 23.11
C PHE A 190 -18.19 -9.61 21.87
N ILE A 191 -18.25 -10.24 20.69
CA ILE A 191 -17.83 -9.64 19.43
C ILE A 191 -19.05 -8.99 18.75
N PRO A 192 -19.01 -7.68 18.45
CA PRO A 192 -20.04 -7.00 17.67
C PRO A 192 -19.95 -7.40 16.19
N GLU A 193 -20.98 -7.05 15.41
CA GLU A 193 -20.94 -7.19 13.96
C GLU A 193 -19.95 -6.20 13.33
N THR A 194 -19.51 -6.45 12.10
CA THR A 194 -18.45 -5.61 11.51
C THR A 194 -18.96 -4.23 11.08
N PRO A 195 -18.14 -3.16 11.22
CA PRO A 195 -18.51 -1.82 10.78
C PRO A 195 -18.86 -1.74 9.30
N ARG A 196 -18.11 -2.47 8.46
CA ARG A 196 -18.33 -2.50 7.01
C ARG A 196 -19.67 -3.14 6.65
N TRP A 197 -20.05 -4.22 7.31
CA TRP A 197 -21.35 -4.87 7.09
C TRP A 197 -22.51 -3.97 7.52
N LEU A 198 -22.37 -3.27 8.65
CA LEU A 198 -23.37 -2.32 9.14
C LEU A 198 -23.55 -1.12 8.22
N ALA A 199 -22.46 -0.58 7.68
CA ALA A 199 -22.50 0.47 6.67
C ALA A 199 -23.18 0.01 5.37
N ALA A 200 -23.02 -1.26 4.98
CA ALA A 200 -23.67 -1.83 3.80
C ALA A 200 -25.16 -2.15 3.98
N HIS A 201 -25.66 -2.22 5.23
CA HIS A 201 -27.05 -2.51 5.57
C HIS A 201 -27.80 -1.27 6.10
N ASP A 202 -27.35 -0.07 5.73
CA ASP A 202 -27.98 1.21 6.10
C ASP A 202 -28.14 1.41 7.63
N ARG A 203 -27.18 0.93 8.44
CA ARG A 203 -27.14 1.10 9.91
C ARG A 203 -25.95 1.98 10.35
N PRO A 204 -25.92 3.27 10.01
CA PRO A 204 -24.77 4.15 10.26
C PRO A 204 -24.52 4.44 11.75
N GLU A 205 -25.57 4.55 12.57
CA GLU A 205 -25.41 4.85 14.00
C GLU A 205 -24.69 3.73 14.76
N GLU A 206 -25.00 2.48 14.45
CA GLU A 206 -24.32 1.32 15.04
C GLU A 206 -22.90 1.15 14.50
N CYS A 207 -22.68 1.47 13.22
CA CYS A 207 -21.34 1.52 12.63
C CYS A 207 -20.43 2.50 13.40
N LEU A 208 -20.93 3.71 13.67
CA LEU A 208 -20.21 4.74 14.42
C LEU A 208 -19.88 4.29 15.85
N GLN A 209 -20.83 3.67 16.55
CA GLN A 209 -20.63 3.14 17.90
C GLN A 209 -19.58 2.03 17.93
N ILE A 210 -19.55 1.14 16.94
CA ILE A 210 -18.59 0.03 16.88
C ILE A 210 -17.20 0.55 16.48
N LEU A 211 -17.10 1.52 15.58
CA LEU A 211 -15.81 2.17 15.25
C LEU A 211 -15.19 2.85 16.48
N ALA A 212 -16.01 3.55 17.27
CA ALA A 212 -15.59 4.13 18.55
C ALA A 212 -15.09 3.05 19.53
N ARG A 213 -15.79 1.90 19.61
CA ARG A 213 -15.35 0.76 20.44
C ARG A 213 -14.04 0.14 19.96
N ILE A 214 -13.80 0.06 18.65
CA ILE A 214 -12.55 -0.49 18.09
C ILE A 214 -11.37 0.42 18.43
N HIS A 215 -11.54 1.75 18.33
CA HIS A 215 -10.48 2.71 18.62
C HIS A 215 -10.33 3.00 20.12
N GLY A 216 -11.31 2.61 20.94
CA GLY A 216 -11.31 2.86 22.38
C GLY A 216 -11.54 4.34 22.73
N THR A 217 -12.17 5.09 21.82
CA THR A 217 -12.41 6.54 21.94
C THR A 217 -13.92 6.85 21.95
N SER A 218 -14.26 8.13 22.15
CA SER A 218 -15.65 8.60 22.11
C SER A 218 -16.18 8.64 20.67
N VAL A 219 -17.51 8.57 20.54
CA VAL A 219 -18.26 8.68 19.28
C VAL A 219 -18.08 10.06 18.60
N ASP A 220 -17.66 11.06 19.38
CA ASP A 220 -17.42 12.44 18.90
C ASP A 220 -15.98 12.72 18.46
N ASP A 221 -15.10 11.71 18.49
CA ASP A 221 -13.72 11.87 18.03
C ASP A 221 -13.69 12.15 16.50
N PRO A 222 -13.02 13.24 16.06
CA PRO A 222 -12.94 13.59 14.63
C PRO A 222 -12.36 12.47 13.77
N ASP A 223 -11.44 11.65 14.31
CA ASP A 223 -10.83 10.55 13.56
C ASP A 223 -11.82 9.40 13.31
N VAL A 224 -12.69 9.11 14.29
CA VAL A 224 -13.74 8.07 14.18
C VAL A 224 -14.80 8.50 13.17
N ARG A 225 -15.18 9.78 13.18
CA ARG A 225 -16.16 10.33 12.21
C ARG A 225 -15.60 10.38 10.79
N LEU A 226 -14.32 10.73 10.63
CA LEU A 226 -13.63 10.67 9.34
C LEU A 226 -13.54 9.23 8.83
N LEU A 227 -13.21 8.27 9.68
CA LEU A 227 -13.17 6.87 9.29
C LEU A 227 -14.55 6.33 8.90
N HIS A 228 -15.59 6.73 9.64
CA HIS A 228 -16.99 6.39 9.32
C HIS A 228 -17.43 6.97 7.96
N SER A 229 -17.08 8.23 7.66
CA SER A 229 -17.43 8.86 6.37
C SER A 229 -16.72 8.18 5.20
N VAL A 230 -15.42 7.85 5.35
CA VAL A 230 -14.64 7.12 4.36
C VAL A 230 -15.23 5.73 4.08
N ILE A 231 -15.58 4.97 5.14
CA ILE A 231 -16.18 3.63 4.98
C ILE A 231 -17.54 3.73 4.29
N THR A 232 -18.39 4.66 4.70
CA THR A 232 -19.73 4.84 4.12
C THR A 232 -19.65 5.26 2.65
N GLN A 233 -18.72 6.17 2.31
CA GLN A 233 -18.49 6.60 0.92
C GLN A 233 -17.92 5.46 0.07
N THR A 234 -17.01 4.65 0.61
CA THR A 234 -16.46 3.48 -0.08
C THR A 234 -17.55 2.45 -0.37
N VAL A 235 -18.41 2.16 0.60
CA VAL A 235 -19.52 1.21 0.43
C VAL A 235 -20.56 1.75 -0.57
N ALA A 236 -20.88 3.04 -0.52
CA ALA A 236 -21.77 3.68 -1.49
C ALA A 236 -21.19 3.62 -2.92
N TYR A 237 -19.87 3.79 -3.05
CA TYR A 237 -19.15 3.65 -4.32
C TYR A 237 -19.13 2.20 -4.83
N GLU A 238 -18.87 1.22 -3.95
CA GLU A 238 -18.94 -0.22 -4.30
C GLU A 238 -20.37 -0.62 -4.73
N THR A 239 -21.39 -0.04 -4.09
CA THR A 239 -22.80 -0.29 -4.42
C THR A 239 -23.19 0.36 -5.76
N SER A 240 -22.69 1.57 -6.06
CA SER A 240 -22.98 2.28 -7.30
C SER A 240 -22.30 1.68 -8.54
N ILE A 241 -21.15 1.01 -8.36
CA ILE A 241 -20.49 0.24 -9.41
C ILE A 241 -21.30 -1.00 -9.82
N GLY A 242 -22.17 -1.50 -8.92
CA GLY A 242 -22.91 -2.74 -9.11
C GLY A 242 -22.01 -3.96 -8.95
N SER A 243 -22.50 -4.99 -8.25
CA SER A 243 -21.76 -6.25 -8.12
C SER A 243 -21.78 -7.01 -9.45
N GLY A 244 -20.75 -6.80 -10.29
CA GLY A 244 -20.63 -7.33 -11.66
C GLY A 244 -21.01 -8.81 -11.76
N SER A 245 -21.69 -9.25 -12.81
CA SER A 245 -22.40 -10.54 -12.89
C SER A 245 -21.46 -11.75 -12.82
N TRP A 246 -21.94 -12.92 -12.36
CA TRP A 246 -21.20 -14.20 -12.43
C TRP A 246 -20.76 -14.55 -13.86
N LYS A 247 -21.50 -14.04 -14.87
CA LYS A 247 -21.13 -14.17 -16.28
C LYS A 247 -19.94 -13.28 -16.67
N ASP A 248 -19.72 -12.16 -15.99
CA ASP A 248 -18.64 -11.22 -16.29
C ASP A 248 -17.28 -11.72 -15.77
N LEU A 249 -17.25 -12.69 -14.84
CA LEU A 249 -16.03 -13.42 -14.46
C LEU A 249 -15.51 -14.35 -15.58
N LEU A 250 -16.40 -14.82 -16.44
CA LEU A 250 -16.09 -15.75 -17.52
C LEU A 250 -15.94 -15.06 -18.89
N LYS A 251 -16.31 -13.78 -18.99
CA LYS A 251 -16.11 -12.98 -20.20
C LYS A 251 -14.64 -12.57 -20.35
N GLU A 252 -14.18 -12.57 -21.59
CA GLU A 252 -12.92 -11.95 -21.99
C GLU A 252 -13.11 -10.43 -22.08
N ASP A 253 -12.96 -9.77 -20.93
CA ASP A 253 -12.93 -8.31 -20.86
C ASP A 253 -11.50 -7.77 -21.06
N SER A 254 -11.38 -6.47 -21.40
CA SER A 254 -10.12 -5.72 -21.58
C SER A 254 -9.14 -5.81 -20.39
N ILE A 255 -9.64 -6.14 -19.20
CA ILE A 255 -8.87 -6.28 -17.94
C ILE A 255 -8.27 -7.70 -17.82
N LYS A 256 -8.56 -8.60 -18.76
CA LYS A 256 -8.20 -10.04 -18.75
C LYS A 256 -8.64 -10.75 -17.46
N SER A 257 -9.85 -10.42 -16.98
CA SER A 257 -10.46 -10.99 -15.76
C SER A 257 -10.42 -12.52 -15.74
N ARG A 258 -10.69 -13.17 -16.89
CA ARG A 258 -10.58 -14.63 -17.06
C ARG A 258 -9.17 -15.16 -16.79
N LYS A 259 -8.13 -14.50 -17.30
CA LYS A 259 -6.73 -14.91 -17.11
C LYS A 259 -6.34 -14.81 -15.63
N ARG A 260 -6.73 -13.75 -14.95
CA ARG A 260 -6.45 -13.55 -13.51
C ARG A 260 -7.20 -14.53 -12.62
N LEU A 261 -8.45 -14.81 -12.94
CA LEU A 261 -9.23 -15.85 -12.28
C LEU A 261 -8.58 -17.22 -12.47
N LEU A 262 -8.21 -17.56 -13.71
CA LEU A 262 -7.50 -18.81 -14.01
C LEU A 262 -6.17 -18.89 -13.26
N LEU A 263 -5.36 -17.83 -13.22
CA LEU A 263 -4.11 -17.81 -12.45
C LEU A 263 -4.34 -18.03 -10.96
N SER A 264 -5.38 -17.40 -10.39
CA SER A 264 -5.77 -17.59 -8.98
C SER A 264 -6.15 -19.05 -8.71
N CYS A 265 -7.02 -19.61 -9.55
CA CYS A 265 -7.46 -21.00 -9.43
C CYS A 265 -6.31 -21.99 -9.65
N THR A 266 -5.44 -21.75 -10.63
CA THR A 266 -4.27 -22.58 -10.93
C THR A 266 -3.29 -22.57 -9.75
N LEU A 267 -3.04 -21.43 -9.11
CA LEU A 267 -2.17 -21.35 -7.95
C LEU A 267 -2.72 -22.14 -6.76
N GLN A 268 -4.01 -22.00 -6.48
CA GLN A 268 -4.70 -22.82 -5.46
C GLN A 268 -4.67 -24.32 -5.79
N SER A 269 -4.77 -24.67 -7.07
CA SER A 269 -4.67 -26.05 -7.54
C SER A 269 -3.26 -26.59 -7.35
N PHE A 270 -2.22 -25.80 -7.66
CA PHE A 270 -0.81 -26.17 -7.48
C PHE A 270 -0.47 -26.43 -6.02
N GLN A 271 -1.04 -25.65 -5.09
CA GLN A 271 -0.88 -25.91 -3.66
C GLN A 271 -1.31 -27.34 -3.29
N GLN A 272 -2.47 -27.77 -3.80
CA GLN A 272 -3.05 -29.06 -3.47
C GLN A 272 -2.39 -30.21 -4.23
N LEU A 273 -2.28 -30.07 -5.55
CA LEU A 273 -1.65 -31.04 -6.45
C LEU A 273 -0.15 -31.23 -6.16
N GLY A 274 0.48 -30.27 -5.48
CA GLY A 274 1.85 -30.39 -4.97
C GLY A 274 2.03 -31.56 -4.00
N GLY A 275 0.95 -32.05 -3.37
CA GLY A 275 0.97 -33.26 -2.54
C GLY A 275 1.10 -33.02 -1.05
N ILE A 276 1.01 -31.76 -0.59
CA ILE A 276 1.14 -31.46 0.85
C ILE A 276 0.07 -32.14 1.69
N ASN A 277 -1.18 -32.20 1.21
CA ASN A 277 -2.28 -32.82 1.96
C ASN A 277 -2.18 -34.35 1.96
N ALA A 278 -1.54 -34.95 0.97
CA ALA A 278 -1.18 -36.37 1.05
C ALA A 278 -0.27 -36.64 2.25
N ILE A 279 0.70 -35.75 2.50
CA ILE A 279 1.60 -35.84 3.66
C ILE A 279 0.84 -35.54 4.96
N ILE A 280 0.06 -34.46 5.02
CA ILE A 280 -0.63 -34.05 6.25
C ILE A 280 -1.69 -35.06 6.68
N TYR A 281 -2.44 -35.69 5.76
CA TYR A 281 -3.53 -36.60 6.11
C TYR A 281 -3.08 -38.06 6.22
N TYR A 282 -1.94 -38.42 5.62
CA TYR A 282 -1.47 -39.80 5.60
C TYR A 282 -0.03 -39.97 6.09
N SER A 283 0.55 -39.00 6.80
CA SER A 283 1.95 -39.06 7.31
C SER A 283 2.28 -40.39 8.00
N THR A 284 1.45 -40.82 8.96
CA THR A 284 1.64 -42.08 9.69
C THR A 284 1.57 -43.29 8.76
N THR A 285 0.67 -43.24 7.79
CA THR A 285 0.52 -44.30 6.77
C THR A 285 1.70 -44.32 5.80
N LEU A 286 2.27 -43.16 5.46
CA LEU A 286 3.45 -43.03 4.62
C LEU A 286 4.69 -43.61 5.33
N PHE A 287 4.90 -43.27 6.60
CA PHE A 287 6.00 -43.84 7.39
C PHE A 287 5.86 -45.35 7.58
N GLU A 288 4.64 -45.85 7.80
CA GLU A 288 4.43 -47.28 8.04
C GLU A 288 4.45 -48.10 6.74
N LYS A 289 3.66 -47.72 5.73
CA LYS A 289 3.50 -48.51 4.49
C LYS A 289 4.55 -48.22 3.43
N SER A 290 5.07 -46.99 3.35
CA SER A 290 6.08 -46.63 2.33
C SER A 290 7.50 -46.81 2.84
N ILE A 291 7.78 -46.41 4.08
CA ILE A 291 9.12 -46.46 4.66
C ILE A 291 9.37 -47.77 5.46
N GLY A 292 8.30 -48.44 5.92
CA GLY A 292 8.40 -49.73 6.62
C GLY A 292 8.75 -49.60 8.10
N PHE A 293 8.53 -48.44 8.71
CA PHE A 293 8.74 -48.25 10.14
C PHE A 293 7.65 -48.93 10.97
N SER A 294 7.98 -49.27 12.23
CA SER A 294 6.98 -49.79 13.17
C SER A 294 5.85 -48.77 13.38
N ALA A 295 4.66 -49.22 13.76
CA ALA A 295 3.52 -48.33 13.99
C ALA A 295 3.84 -47.23 15.02
N HIS A 296 4.55 -47.58 16.09
CA HIS A 296 4.99 -46.62 17.11
C HIS A 296 5.98 -45.57 16.57
N MET A 297 7.00 -46.01 15.82
CA MET A 297 7.98 -45.10 15.21
C MET A 297 7.33 -44.21 14.15
N SER A 298 6.39 -44.75 13.38
CA SER A 298 5.64 -44.02 12.35
C SER A 298 4.81 -42.90 12.95
N SER A 299 4.03 -43.18 14.01
CA SER A 299 3.26 -42.14 14.71
C SER A 299 4.16 -41.09 15.36
N LEU A 300 5.31 -41.50 15.95
CA LEU A 300 6.27 -40.58 16.54
C LEU A 300 6.93 -39.65 15.49
N MET A 301 7.36 -40.21 14.35
CA MET A 301 7.95 -39.44 13.26
C MET A 301 6.92 -38.48 12.62
N SER A 302 5.67 -38.90 12.48
CA SER A 302 4.56 -38.01 12.08
C SER A 302 4.41 -36.85 13.05
N GLY A 303 4.44 -37.10 14.36
CA GLY A 303 4.39 -36.05 15.38
C GLY A 303 5.52 -35.02 15.21
N PHE A 304 6.76 -35.47 15.03
CA PHE A 304 7.90 -34.58 14.78
C PHE A 304 7.81 -33.84 13.45
N LEU A 305 7.31 -34.49 12.40
CA LEU A 305 7.10 -33.87 11.09
C LEU A 305 6.11 -32.70 11.18
N GLN A 306 5.02 -32.88 11.93
CA GLN A 306 4.03 -31.82 12.14
C GLN A 306 4.52 -30.74 13.12
N THR A 307 5.36 -31.08 14.11
CA THR A 307 6.07 -30.08 14.92
C THR A 307 6.99 -29.22 14.05
N TRP A 308 7.72 -29.83 13.12
CA TRP A 308 8.54 -29.10 12.15
C TRP A 308 7.70 -28.20 11.25
N PHE A 309 6.53 -28.66 10.79
CA PHE A 309 5.61 -27.85 9.99
C PHE A 309 5.11 -26.61 10.73
N PHE A 310 4.91 -26.70 12.05
CA PHE A 310 4.57 -25.56 12.89
C PHE A 310 5.76 -24.59 13.06
N ILE A 311 6.96 -25.09 13.35
CA ILE A 311 8.14 -24.23 13.51
C ILE A 311 8.48 -23.52 12.20
N ALA A 312 8.39 -24.24 11.07
CA ALA A 312 8.66 -23.68 9.75
C ALA A 312 7.68 -22.56 9.37
N SER A 313 6.46 -22.52 9.95
CA SER A 313 5.46 -21.51 9.60
C SER A 313 5.81 -20.09 10.04
N PHE A 314 6.76 -19.93 10.96
CA PHE A 314 7.28 -18.63 11.37
C PHE A 314 8.30 -18.06 10.37
N ILE A 315 8.87 -18.89 9.49
CA ILE A 315 9.87 -18.48 8.50
C ILE A 315 9.27 -17.50 7.47
N PRO A 316 8.11 -17.78 6.85
CA PRO A 316 7.43 -16.85 5.94
C PRO A 316 7.20 -15.43 6.47
N TRP A 317 7.05 -15.26 7.80
CA TRP A 317 6.77 -13.95 8.42
C TRP A 317 7.83 -12.90 8.06
N PHE A 318 9.09 -13.32 7.90
CA PHE A 318 10.21 -12.42 7.62
C PHE A 318 10.60 -12.37 6.14
N LEU A 319 10.26 -13.40 5.38
CA LEU A 319 10.76 -13.62 4.01
C LEU A 319 9.82 -13.11 2.93
N ILE A 320 8.49 -13.14 3.16
CA ILE A 320 7.50 -12.84 2.12
C ILE A 320 7.64 -11.40 1.60
N ASP A 321 7.86 -10.44 2.48
CA ASP A 321 7.98 -9.02 2.11
C ASP A 321 9.41 -8.64 1.66
N ARG A 322 10.42 -9.45 2.01
CA ARG A 322 11.82 -9.18 1.63
C ARG A 322 12.18 -9.73 0.25
N ILE A 323 11.82 -10.96 -0.07
CA ILE A 323 12.27 -11.64 -1.30
C ILE A 323 11.33 -11.40 -2.50
N GLY A 324 10.04 -11.24 -2.25
CA GLY A 324 9.01 -11.19 -3.31
C GLY A 324 8.35 -12.55 -3.56
N ARG A 325 7.19 -12.54 -4.24
CA ARG A 325 6.30 -13.71 -4.31
C ARG A 325 6.76 -14.71 -5.37
N ARG A 326 7.23 -14.24 -6.53
CA ARG A 326 7.60 -15.10 -7.67
C ARG A 326 8.94 -15.84 -7.45
N PRO A 327 10.04 -15.21 -6.99
CA PRO A 327 11.29 -15.92 -6.69
C PRO A 327 11.12 -16.97 -5.59
N LEU A 328 10.28 -16.68 -4.59
CA LEU A 328 9.99 -17.58 -3.48
C LEU A 328 9.20 -18.81 -3.93
N LEU A 329 8.18 -18.64 -4.79
CA LEU A 329 7.48 -19.76 -5.41
C LEU A 329 8.42 -20.59 -6.29
N LEU A 330 9.17 -19.98 -7.21
CA LEU A 330 10.04 -20.70 -8.14
C LEU A 330 11.14 -21.50 -7.42
N SER A 331 11.82 -20.88 -6.46
CA SER A 331 12.91 -21.55 -5.72
C SER A 331 12.38 -22.73 -4.92
N MET A 332 11.27 -22.55 -4.19
CA MET A 332 10.71 -23.60 -3.33
C MET A 332 10.01 -24.71 -4.12
N THR A 333 9.29 -24.42 -5.22
CA THR A 333 8.73 -25.46 -6.10
C THR A 333 9.82 -26.34 -6.70
N THR A 334 10.97 -25.76 -7.05
CA THR A 334 12.12 -26.52 -7.59
C THR A 334 12.68 -27.48 -6.53
N VAL A 335 12.80 -27.02 -5.28
CA VAL A 335 13.21 -27.88 -4.15
C VAL A 335 12.17 -28.98 -3.89
N MET A 336 10.88 -28.68 -3.95
CA MET A 336 9.80 -29.67 -3.81
C MET A 336 9.85 -30.74 -4.92
N ALA A 337 10.11 -30.35 -6.17
CA ALA A 337 10.25 -31.27 -7.28
C ALA A 337 11.48 -32.19 -7.11
N ALA A 338 12.63 -31.61 -6.74
CA ALA A 338 13.87 -32.35 -6.53
C ALA A 338 13.74 -33.35 -5.36
N THR A 339 13.18 -32.90 -4.23
CA THR A 339 12.96 -33.74 -3.04
C THR A 339 12.02 -34.90 -3.33
N MET A 340 10.93 -34.69 -4.06
CA MET A 340 10.01 -35.76 -4.46
C MET A 340 10.62 -36.75 -5.45
N ALA A 341 11.48 -36.29 -6.37
CA ALA A 341 12.22 -37.17 -7.27
C ALA A 341 13.19 -38.07 -6.50
N VAL A 342 13.93 -37.50 -5.54
CA VAL A 342 14.83 -38.27 -4.65
C VAL A 342 14.01 -39.23 -3.77
N GLN A 343 12.87 -38.79 -3.24
CA GLN A 343 11.95 -39.61 -2.44
C GLN A 343 11.50 -40.87 -3.20
N ALA A 344 11.14 -40.73 -4.48
CA ALA A 344 10.75 -41.87 -5.32
C ALA A 344 11.90 -42.91 -5.45
N GLY A 345 13.13 -42.44 -5.64
CA GLY A 345 14.32 -43.29 -5.74
C GLY A 345 14.67 -44.00 -4.42
N LEU A 346 14.52 -43.31 -3.29
CA LEU A 346 14.77 -43.88 -1.97
C LEU A 346 13.73 -44.93 -1.59
N ILE A 347 12.44 -44.68 -1.85
CA ILE A 347 11.37 -45.63 -1.55
C ILE A 347 11.45 -46.86 -2.46
N TYR A 348 11.90 -46.71 -3.71
CA TYR A 348 12.19 -47.86 -4.58
C TYR A 348 13.22 -48.81 -3.95
N GLN A 349 14.29 -48.26 -3.35
CA GLN A 349 15.32 -49.08 -2.68
C GLN A 349 14.80 -49.78 -1.42
N VAL A 350 13.90 -49.12 -0.68
CA VAL A 350 13.23 -49.67 0.50
C VAL A 350 12.29 -50.83 0.10
N GLN A 351 11.43 -50.63 -0.91
CA GLN A 351 10.47 -51.65 -1.35
C GLN A 351 11.12 -52.89 -1.97
N ASN A 352 12.30 -52.74 -2.59
CA ASN A 352 13.06 -53.85 -3.17
C ASN A 352 14.05 -54.51 -2.20
N ASN A 353 14.02 -54.19 -0.90
CA ASN A 353 14.86 -54.81 0.14
C ASN A 353 16.35 -54.90 -0.22
N THR A 354 16.92 -53.80 -0.72
CA THR A 354 18.36 -53.71 -0.96
C THR A 354 19.16 -53.57 0.35
N ALA A 355 20.47 -53.84 0.34
CA ALA A 355 21.34 -53.78 1.53
C ALA A 355 21.34 -52.41 2.25
N SER A 356 20.92 -51.35 1.56
CA SER A 356 20.81 -49.98 2.09
C SER A 356 19.39 -49.60 2.53
N ALA A 357 18.41 -50.50 2.55
CA ALA A 357 17.00 -50.19 2.79
C ALA A 357 16.76 -49.37 4.08
N HIS A 358 17.47 -49.69 5.17
CA HIS A 358 17.33 -48.93 6.42
C HIS A 358 17.88 -47.49 6.31
N ALA A 359 19.03 -47.30 5.64
CA ALA A 359 19.61 -45.98 5.42
C ALA A 359 18.75 -45.14 4.45
N SER A 360 18.21 -45.77 3.41
CA SER A 360 17.32 -45.14 2.45
C SER A 360 15.97 -44.75 3.08
N GLY A 361 15.47 -45.51 4.07
CA GLY A 361 14.29 -45.15 4.85
C GLY A 361 14.49 -43.91 5.73
N ILE A 362 15.64 -43.78 6.38
CA ILE A 362 15.99 -42.56 7.16
C ILE A 362 16.14 -41.35 6.24
N ALA A 363 16.81 -41.52 5.10
CA ALA A 363 16.93 -40.47 4.09
C ALA A 363 15.55 -40.07 3.53
N ALA A 364 14.65 -41.03 3.31
CA ALA A 364 13.29 -40.77 2.84
C ALA A 364 12.45 -40.01 3.88
N ALA A 365 12.66 -40.29 5.17
CA ALA A 365 12.07 -39.49 6.23
C ALA A 365 12.57 -38.04 6.16
N ALA A 366 13.89 -37.82 6.10
CA ALA A 366 14.48 -36.49 6.02
C ALA A 366 13.98 -35.68 4.82
N MET A 367 13.78 -36.32 3.66
CA MET A 367 13.24 -35.65 2.47
C MET A 367 11.80 -35.15 2.66
N LEU A 368 10.96 -35.84 3.46
CA LEU A 368 9.62 -35.34 3.80
C LEU A 368 9.69 -34.05 4.65
N PHE A 369 10.64 -33.95 5.58
CA PHE A 369 10.87 -32.72 6.35
C PHE A 369 11.29 -31.54 5.46
N ILE A 370 12.20 -31.79 4.50
CA ILE A 370 12.66 -30.76 3.55
C ILE A 370 11.52 -30.34 2.63
N PHE A 371 10.75 -31.30 2.11
CA PHE A 371 9.59 -31.01 1.26
C PHE A 371 8.58 -30.12 2.00
N GLN A 372 8.27 -30.45 3.25
CA GLN A 372 7.31 -29.70 4.05
C GLN A 372 7.84 -28.29 4.39
N ALA A 373 9.14 -28.14 4.68
CA ALA A 373 9.76 -26.82 4.86
C ALA A 373 9.66 -25.96 3.59
N ALA A 374 10.01 -26.53 2.44
CA ALA A 374 9.96 -25.81 1.16
C ALA A 374 8.52 -25.39 0.83
N PHE A 375 7.54 -26.27 1.05
CA PHE A 375 6.13 -25.94 0.88
C PHE A 375 5.69 -24.79 1.81
N THR A 376 6.04 -24.85 3.09
CA THR A 376 5.70 -23.80 4.07
C THR A 376 6.31 -22.46 3.69
N ILE A 377 7.59 -22.45 3.31
CA ILE A 377 8.30 -21.22 2.95
C ILE A 377 7.73 -20.63 1.67
N GLY A 378 7.42 -21.45 0.66
CA GLY A 378 6.99 -21.00 -0.66
C GLY A 378 5.48 -20.78 -0.81
N PHE A 379 4.68 -21.82 -0.64
CA PHE A 379 3.27 -21.85 -1.02
C PHE A 379 2.32 -21.40 0.10
N GLN A 380 2.61 -21.75 1.37
CA GLN A 380 1.62 -21.63 2.44
C GLN A 380 1.06 -20.22 2.61
N ALA A 381 1.88 -19.18 2.63
CA ALA A 381 1.39 -17.80 2.73
C ALA A 381 1.05 -17.19 1.36
N THR A 382 1.88 -17.46 0.35
CA THR A 382 1.78 -16.83 -0.97
C THR A 382 0.48 -17.17 -1.69
N VAL A 383 -0.03 -18.39 -1.57
CA VAL A 383 -1.25 -18.83 -2.28
C VAL A 383 -2.50 -18.13 -1.78
N TRP A 384 -2.53 -17.67 -0.52
CA TRP A 384 -3.68 -16.94 0.01
C TRP A 384 -3.60 -15.44 -0.25
N VAL A 385 -2.39 -14.89 -0.30
CA VAL A 385 -2.17 -13.46 -0.55
C VAL A 385 -2.32 -13.14 -2.04
N TYR A 386 -1.73 -13.94 -2.92
CA TYR A 386 -1.63 -13.65 -4.36
C TYR A 386 -2.98 -13.47 -5.09
N PRO A 387 -4.02 -14.32 -4.88
CA PRO A 387 -5.34 -14.10 -5.50
C PRO A 387 -5.97 -12.75 -5.14
N SER A 388 -5.74 -12.27 -3.91
CA SER A 388 -6.27 -10.98 -3.47
C SER A 388 -5.56 -9.78 -4.11
N GLU A 389 -4.32 -9.97 -4.57
CA GLU A 389 -3.50 -8.96 -5.25
C GLU A 389 -3.81 -8.89 -6.76
N ILE A 390 -4.05 -10.03 -7.42
CA ILE A 390 -4.24 -10.06 -8.88
C ILE A 390 -5.68 -9.85 -9.36
N LEU A 391 -6.66 -10.08 -8.49
CA LEU A 391 -8.07 -9.96 -8.87
C LEU A 391 -8.53 -8.49 -8.82
N PRO A 392 -9.21 -8.01 -9.90
CA PRO A 392 -9.65 -6.62 -10.00
C PRO A 392 -10.73 -6.33 -8.96
N LEU A 393 -10.74 -5.11 -8.40
CA LEU A 393 -11.61 -4.70 -7.28
C LEU A 393 -13.07 -5.14 -7.46
N ARG A 394 -13.64 -4.95 -8.65
CA ARG A 394 -15.04 -5.29 -8.97
C ARG A 394 -15.37 -6.78 -8.88
N LEU A 395 -14.40 -7.65 -9.18
CA LEU A 395 -14.60 -9.10 -9.26
C LEU A 395 -13.88 -9.85 -8.14
N ARG A 396 -13.13 -9.16 -7.27
CA ARG A 396 -12.24 -9.74 -6.26
C ARG A 396 -12.96 -10.68 -5.31
N GLN A 397 -14.09 -10.26 -4.75
CA GLN A 397 -14.84 -11.08 -3.79
C GLN A 397 -15.30 -12.40 -4.42
N ARG A 398 -15.92 -12.34 -5.60
CA ARG A 398 -16.43 -13.53 -6.29
C ARG A 398 -15.31 -14.40 -6.87
N GLY A 399 -14.27 -13.79 -7.43
CA GLY A 399 -13.09 -14.49 -7.95
C GLY A 399 -12.31 -15.20 -6.84
N SER A 400 -12.20 -14.58 -5.66
CA SER A 400 -11.59 -15.21 -4.49
C SER A 400 -12.41 -16.40 -4.01
N SER A 401 -13.74 -16.33 -4.02
CA SER A 401 -14.60 -17.48 -3.68
C SER A 401 -14.40 -18.67 -4.63
N ILE A 402 -14.31 -18.44 -5.94
CA ILE A 402 -14.08 -19.49 -6.94
C ILE A 402 -12.67 -20.09 -6.79
N SER A 403 -11.68 -19.24 -6.51
CA SER A 403 -10.29 -19.65 -6.23
C SER A 403 -10.23 -20.59 -5.01
N THR A 404 -10.87 -20.20 -3.90
CA THR A 404 -10.98 -21.05 -2.69
C THR A 404 -11.79 -22.32 -2.95
N ALA A 405 -12.86 -22.25 -3.74
CA ALA A 405 -13.63 -23.43 -4.12
C ALA A 405 -12.78 -24.44 -4.93
N SER A 406 -11.90 -23.93 -5.79
CA SER A 406 -10.93 -24.77 -6.52
C SER A 406 -9.95 -25.44 -5.55
N ASN A 407 -9.46 -24.72 -4.53
CA ASN A 407 -8.62 -25.30 -3.47
C ASN A 407 -9.30 -26.54 -2.83
N TRP A 408 -10.56 -26.43 -2.42
CA TRP A 408 -11.27 -27.54 -1.77
C TRP A 408 -11.51 -28.75 -2.69
N ILE A 409 -11.82 -28.53 -3.96
CA ILE A 409 -12.03 -29.62 -4.93
C ILE A 409 -10.73 -30.37 -5.22
N PHE A 410 -9.62 -29.65 -5.41
CA PHE A 410 -8.32 -30.31 -5.64
C PHE A 410 -7.77 -30.97 -4.38
N ASN A 411 -8.08 -30.42 -3.20
CA ASN A 411 -7.81 -31.08 -1.92
C ASN A 411 -8.53 -32.45 -1.86
N TYR A 412 -9.85 -32.45 -2.08
CA TYR A 412 -10.66 -33.68 -2.16
C TYR A 412 -10.04 -34.71 -3.09
N MET A 413 -9.67 -34.29 -4.30
CA MET A 413 -9.07 -35.16 -5.32
C MET A 413 -7.79 -35.83 -4.82
N ILE A 414 -6.85 -35.07 -4.24
CA ILE A 414 -5.57 -35.62 -3.77
C ILE A 414 -5.76 -36.53 -2.57
N VAL A 415 -6.59 -36.14 -1.60
CA VAL A 415 -6.86 -36.96 -0.40
C VAL A 415 -7.52 -38.29 -0.80
N GLN A 416 -8.46 -38.28 -1.74
CA GLN A 416 -9.10 -39.51 -2.22
C GLN A 416 -8.13 -40.42 -3.00
N ILE A 417 -7.30 -39.85 -3.87
CA ILE A 417 -6.40 -40.62 -4.76
C ILE A 417 -5.18 -41.19 -4.00
N THR A 418 -4.75 -40.54 -2.91
CA THR A 418 -3.50 -40.88 -2.22
C THR A 418 -3.46 -42.33 -1.69
N PRO A 419 -4.44 -42.83 -0.91
CA PRO A 419 -4.41 -44.21 -0.40
C PRO A 419 -4.41 -45.26 -1.52
N VAL A 420 -5.19 -45.02 -2.56
CA VAL A 420 -5.32 -45.91 -3.73
C VAL A 420 -4.00 -45.96 -4.50
N SER A 421 -3.35 -44.82 -4.66
CA SER A 421 -2.06 -44.71 -5.34
C SER A 421 -0.97 -45.44 -4.55
N ILE A 422 -0.88 -45.22 -3.23
CA ILE A 422 0.12 -45.90 -2.40
C ILE A 422 -0.08 -47.42 -2.45
N SER A 423 -1.32 -47.91 -2.43
CA SER A 423 -1.61 -49.35 -2.48
C SER A 423 -1.30 -50.00 -3.83
N ASN A 424 -1.59 -49.31 -4.95
CA ASN A 424 -1.48 -49.91 -6.29
C ASN A 424 -0.13 -49.64 -6.97
N ILE A 425 0.41 -48.43 -6.81
CA ILE A 425 1.60 -47.98 -7.55
C ILE A 425 2.81 -47.68 -6.66
N GLY A 426 2.65 -47.72 -5.32
CA GLY A 426 3.75 -47.64 -4.34
C GLY A 426 4.65 -46.42 -4.55
N TRP A 427 5.95 -46.67 -4.75
CA TRP A 427 6.97 -45.64 -4.99
C TRP A 427 6.69 -44.72 -6.20
N ARG A 428 5.93 -45.19 -7.20
CA ARG A 428 5.59 -44.38 -8.39
C ARG A 428 4.66 -43.21 -8.07
N THR A 429 3.95 -43.24 -6.94
CA THR A 429 3.12 -42.12 -6.47
C THR A 429 3.95 -40.84 -6.32
N TYR A 430 5.17 -40.95 -5.80
CA TYR A 430 6.06 -39.81 -5.60
C TYR A 430 6.61 -39.26 -6.92
N ILE A 431 6.71 -40.08 -7.97
CA ILE A 431 7.04 -39.61 -9.33
C ILE A 431 5.94 -38.68 -9.85
N ILE A 432 4.67 -39.03 -9.62
CA ILE A 432 3.55 -38.20 -10.05
C ILE A 432 3.67 -36.81 -9.41
N PHE A 433 3.93 -36.75 -8.10
CA PHE A 433 4.16 -35.47 -7.42
C PHE A 433 5.43 -34.76 -7.92
N ALA A 434 6.52 -35.47 -8.20
CA ALA A 434 7.74 -34.88 -8.74
C ALA A 434 7.51 -34.25 -10.12
N VAL A 435 6.81 -34.94 -11.02
CA VAL A 435 6.50 -34.46 -12.37
C VAL A 435 5.53 -33.28 -12.33
N LEU A 436 4.50 -33.35 -11.48
CA LEU A 436 3.58 -32.24 -11.28
C LEU A 436 4.31 -31.00 -10.76
N ASN A 437 5.10 -31.13 -9.70
CA ASN A 437 5.88 -30.01 -9.16
C ASN A 437 6.89 -29.47 -10.19
N ALA A 438 7.55 -30.34 -10.97
CA ALA A 438 8.44 -29.92 -12.04
C ALA A 438 7.71 -29.17 -13.17
N PHE A 439 6.47 -29.57 -13.49
CA PHE A 439 5.62 -28.88 -14.46
C PHE A 439 5.13 -27.52 -13.96
N PHE A 440 4.97 -27.35 -12.65
CA PHE A 440 4.55 -26.05 -12.08
C PHE A 440 5.63 -24.98 -12.26
N VAL A 441 6.93 -25.34 -12.22
CA VAL A 441 8.04 -24.39 -12.37
C VAL A 441 7.96 -23.56 -13.67
N PRO A 442 7.88 -24.14 -14.89
CA PRO A 442 7.78 -23.36 -16.12
C PRO A 442 6.46 -22.57 -16.20
N VAL A 443 5.36 -23.08 -15.64
CA VAL A 443 4.08 -22.35 -15.63
C VAL A 443 4.18 -21.11 -14.74
N ILE A 444 4.76 -21.24 -13.55
CA ILE A 444 5.01 -20.11 -12.64
C ILE A 444 5.99 -19.13 -13.29
N PHE A 445 7.03 -19.63 -13.96
CA PHE A 445 8.01 -18.77 -14.61
C PHE A 445 7.41 -17.94 -15.75
N LEU A 446 6.53 -18.52 -16.58
CA LEU A 446 6.01 -17.86 -17.78
C LEU A 446 4.76 -17.01 -17.52
N PHE A 447 3.87 -17.44 -16.61
CA PHE A 447 2.53 -16.85 -16.51
C PHE A 447 2.28 -16.04 -15.24
N PHE A 448 3.11 -16.19 -14.20
CA PHE A 448 2.92 -15.49 -12.92
C PHE A 448 3.80 -14.24 -12.87
N PRO A 449 3.21 -13.03 -12.89
CA PRO A 449 3.95 -11.80 -12.63
C PRO A 449 4.38 -11.66 -11.16
N GLU A 450 5.37 -10.81 -10.93
CA GLU A 450 5.74 -10.40 -9.58
C GLU A 450 4.78 -9.28 -9.12
N THR A 451 4.21 -9.44 -7.92
CA THR A 451 3.25 -8.50 -7.32
C THR A 451 3.86 -7.67 -6.20
N LYS A 452 5.12 -7.89 -5.85
CA LYS A 452 5.80 -7.15 -4.77
C LYS A 452 5.87 -5.65 -5.05
N GLY A 453 5.27 -4.88 -4.14
CA GLY A 453 5.40 -3.42 -4.09
C GLY A 453 4.58 -2.67 -5.14
N LEU A 454 3.71 -3.37 -5.87
CA LEU A 454 2.75 -2.76 -6.79
C LEU A 454 1.46 -2.41 -6.05
N GLU A 455 0.89 -1.24 -6.33
CA GLU A 455 -0.45 -0.95 -5.87
C GLU A 455 -1.46 -1.77 -6.68
N LEU A 456 -2.62 -2.05 -6.08
CA LEU A 456 -3.65 -2.93 -6.66
C LEU A 456 -4.17 -2.45 -8.03
N GLU A 457 -3.97 -1.17 -8.32
CA GLU A 457 -4.36 -0.48 -9.55
C GLU A 457 -3.29 -0.64 -10.66
N ASP A 458 -2.01 -0.77 -10.30
CA ASP A 458 -0.91 -1.04 -11.25
C ASP A 458 -0.89 -2.49 -11.72
N VAL A 459 -1.31 -3.41 -10.86
CA VAL A 459 -1.56 -4.80 -11.26
C VAL A 459 -2.63 -4.85 -12.35
N ASP A 460 -3.55 -3.89 -12.38
CA ASP A 460 -4.55 -3.83 -13.43
C ASP A 460 -3.95 -3.54 -14.82
N GLN A 461 -2.91 -2.69 -14.86
CA GLN A 461 -2.17 -2.35 -16.08
C GLN A 461 -1.28 -3.51 -16.55
N LEU A 462 -0.67 -4.25 -15.62
CA LEU A 462 0.22 -5.37 -15.91
C LEU A 462 -0.46 -6.50 -16.70
N PHE A 463 -1.76 -6.70 -16.48
CA PHE A 463 -2.57 -7.66 -17.23
C PHE A 463 -3.32 -7.04 -18.41
N GLY A 464 -3.63 -5.73 -18.37
CA GLY A 464 -4.39 -5.03 -19.41
C GLY A 464 -3.71 -5.05 -20.79
N GLY A 465 -2.41 -4.82 -20.87
CA GLY A 465 -1.73 -4.60 -22.17
C GLY A 465 -2.25 -3.35 -22.91
N GLU A 466 -1.63 -3.04 -24.05
CA GLU A 466 -1.77 -1.79 -24.85
C GLU A 466 -3.20 -1.34 -25.19
N ASP A 467 -4.23 -2.16 -24.99
CA ASP A 467 -5.62 -1.78 -25.28
C ASP A 467 -6.22 -0.84 -24.23
N ILE A 468 -5.75 -0.87 -22.97
CA ILE A 468 -6.10 0.18 -21.99
C ILE A 468 -5.31 1.45 -22.29
N ALA A 469 -4.06 1.33 -22.74
CA ALA A 469 -3.28 2.46 -23.23
C ALA A 469 -3.95 3.13 -24.43
N LYS A 470 -4.60 2.39 -25.34
CA LYS A 470 -5.39 2.96 -26.46
C LYS A 470 -6.75 3.54 -26.05
N VAL A 471 -7.38 3.03 -25.00
CA VAL A 471 -8.61 3.64 -24.44
C VAL A 471 -8.28 4.88 -23.60
N LEU A 472 -7.06 4.98 -23.06
CA LEU A 472 -6.55 6.17 -22.39
C LEU A 472 -5.94 7.19 -23.38
N ASP A 473 -5.26 6.75 -24.45
CA ASP A 473 -4.78 7.58 -25.56
C ASP A 473 -5.95 8.18 -26.34
N ASN A 474 -7.01 7.41 -26.62
CA ASN A 474 -8.24 7.95 -27.22
C ASN A 474 -9.08 8.78 -26.25
N LYS A 475 -8.68 8.89 -24.98
CA LYS A 475 -9.19 9.89 -24.02
C LYS A 475 -8.28 11.11 -23.88
N GLY A 476 -7.16 11.14 -24.60
CA GLY A 476 -6.29 12.30 -24.77
C GLY A 476 -6.85 13.36 -25.73
N ASP A 477 -7.99 13.12 -26.37
CA ASP A 477 -8.74 14.16 -27.08
C ASP A 477 -10.05 14.44 -26.32
N GLY A 478 -10.15 15.65 -25.77
CA GLY A 478 -11.03 16.06 -24.67
C GLY A 478 -12.53 15.82 -24.87
N THR A 479 -12.97 14.57 -24.72
CA THR A 479 -14.39 14.20 -24.75
C THR A 479 -14.72 13.32 -23.55
N VAL A 480 -15.34 13.92 -22.53
CA VAL A 480 -15.96 13.19 -21.42
C VAL A 480 -17.16 12.43 -21.97
N VAL A 481 -17.01 11.12 -22.20
CA VAL A 481 -18.12 10.23 -22.57
C VAL A 481 -18.82 9.76 -21.30
N THR A 482 -19.94 10.41 -20.97
CA THR A 482 -21.03 9.82 -20.18
C THR A 482 -21.64 8.66 -20.96
N VAL A 483 -21.75 7.48 -20.33
CA VAL A 483 -22.41 6.31 -20.90
C VAL A 483 -23.92 6.55 -20.93
N GLU A 484 -24.50 6.81 -22.10
CA GLU A 484 -25.96 6.76 -22.32
C GLU A 484 -26.35 5.41 -22.93
N SER A 485 -27.35 4.78 -22.32
CA SER A 485 -28.12 3.68 -22.89
C SER A 485 -28.93 4.16 -24.09
N VAL A 486 -28.88 3.41 -25.19
CA VAL A 486 -29.65 3.66 -26.41
C VAL A 486 -31.15 3.44 -26.17
N ASN A 487 -31.99 4.42 -26.51
CA ASN A 487 -33.24 4.17 -27.21
C ASN A 487 -33.74 5.40 -28.01
N GLN A 488 -34.51 5.08 -29.04
CA GLN A 488 -34.86 5.87 -30.23
C GLN A 488 -35.73 7.09 -29.92
N ASP A 489 -35.24 8.28 -30.27
CA ASP A 489 -35.92 9.26 -31.15
C ASP A 489 -35.11 10.57 -31.14
N GLY A 490 -34.79 11.07 -32.33
CA GLY A 490 -33.81 12.14 -32.54
C GLY A 490 -34.29 13.52 -32.09
N ALA A 491 -33.91 13.93 -30.87
CA ALA A 491 -33.77 15.33 -30.46
C ALA A 491 -32.94 15.41 -29.15
N ARG A 492 -31.74 16.01 -29.19
CA ARG A 492 -30.85 16.13 -28.01
C ARG A 492 -31.14 17.43 -27.24
N CYS A 493 -31.73 17.30 -26.04
CA CYS A 493 -31.74 18.33 -24.99
C CYS A 493 -30.99 17.77 -23.77
N ALA A 494 -29.95 18.45 -23.30
CA ALA A 494 -29.22 18.04 -22.09
C ALA A 494 -29.84 18.70 -20.84
N HIS A 495 -30.41 17.88 -19.95
CA HIS A 495 -30.72 18.26 -18.57
C HIS A 495 -29.56 17.80 -17.67
N VAL A 496 -28.93 18.73 -16.96
CA VAL A 496 -27.95 18.43 -15.89
C VAL A 496 -28.69 18.48 -14.56
N ASP A 497 -28.67 17.37 -13.80
CA ASP A 497 -29.33 17.24 -12.50
C ASP A 497 -28.46 17.91 -11.41
N CYS A 498 -28.88 19.11 -10.99
CA CYS A 498 -28.25 19.88 -9.90
C CYS A 498 -28.82 19.45 -8.54
N ARG A 499 -28.05 18.72 -7.72
CA ARG A 499 -28.39 18.53 -6.29
C ARG A 499 -27.20 18.54 -5.34
N ILE A 500 -26.39 19.60 -5.35
CA ILE A 500 -25.67 20.07 -4.13
C ILE A 500 -25.51 21.60 -4.20
N LEU A 501 -26.56 22.38 -3.90
CA LEU A 501 -26.45 23.80 -3.50
C LEU A 501 -27.65 24.18 -2.60
N PRO A 502 -27.46 25.05 -1.59
CA PRO A 502 -28.50 25.46 -0.63
C PRO A 502 -29.66 26.23 -1.28
N GLU A 503 -30.85 26.17 -0.64
CA GLU A 503 -32.20 26.52 -1.16
C GLU A 503 -32.41 27.90 -1.79
N LYS A 504 -31.45 28.83 -1.76
CA LYS A 504 -31.67 30.21 -2.18
C LYS A 504 -31.47 30.49 -3.69
N TYR A 505 -31.10 29.49 -4.50
CA TYR A 505 -30.76 29.69 -5.93
C TYR A 505 -31.49 28.80 -6.94
N ARG A 506 -32.67 28.23 -6.60
CA ARG A 506 -33.50 27.54 -7.61
C ARG A 506 -34.35 28.54 -8.40
N GLY A 507 -34.18 28.58 -9.72
CA GLY A 507 -35.22 29.10 -10.63
C GLY A 507 -34.86 30.20 -11.65
N ARG A 508 -33.59 30.40 -12.04
CA ARG A 508 -33.25 31.28 -13.18
C ARG A 508 -32.56 30.51 -14.30
N VAL A 509 -33.17 30.56 -15.49
CA VAL A 509 -32.64 30.01 -16.74
C VAL A 509 -31.71 31.06 -17.35
N PHE A 510 -30.42 30.77 -17.47
CA PHE A 510 -29.48 31.59 -18.24
C PHE A 510 -29.37 31.04 -19.67
N ARG A 511 -29.56 31.91 -20.67
CA ARG A 511 -29.38 31.59 -22.09
C ARG A 511 -27.90 31.76 -22.48
N PRO A 512 -27.33 30.89 -23.33
CA PRO A 512 -25.97 31.06 -23.84
C PRO A 512 -25.98 32.01 -25.06
N SER A 513 -26.07 33.32 -24.82
CA SER A 513 -25.84 34.34 -25.87
C SER A 513 -25.45 35.71 -25.31
N GLU A 514 -24.74 35.74 -24.18
CA GLU A 514 -24.04 36.93 -23.67
C GLU A 514 -22.60 36.54 -23.31
N CYS A 515 -21.86 36.07 -24.30
CA CYS A 515 -20.40 36.07 -24.28
C CYS A 515 -19.94 36.99 -25.42
N ALA A 516 -20.38 38.25 -25.33
CA ALA A 516 -19.81 39.34 -26.09
C ALA A 516 -18.82 40.04 -25.17
N ILE A 517 -17.55 39.97 -25.58
CA ILE A 517 -16.42 40.70 -25.03
C ILE A 517 -16.83 42.17 -24.83
N ASN A 518 -16.77 42.64 -23.58
CA ASN A 518 -16.70 44.06 -23.28
C ASN A 518 -15.58 44.29 -22.26
N HIS A 519 -14.61 45.08 -22.72
CA HIS A 519 -13.38 45.46 -22.04
C HIS A 519 -13.60 45.99 -20.61
N SER A 520 -13.05 45.27 -19.62
CA SER A 520 -12.53 45.84 -18.36
C SER A 520 -11.55 44.86 -17.73
N ALA A 521 -10.33 44.80 -18.27
CA ALA A 521 -9.32 43.78 -18.00
C ALA A 521 -8.60 43.89 -16.63
N PHE A 522 -9.10 44.66 -15.67
CA PHE A 522 -8.37 44.92 -14.41
C PHE A 522 -8.96 44.27 -13.15
N THR A 523 -10.07 43.52 -13.27
CA THR A 523 -10.75 42.90 -12.10
C THR A 523 -10.66 41.36 -12.06
N MET A 524 -9.99 40.71 -13.03
CA MET A 524 -9.89 39.23 -13.11
C MET A 524 -8.58 38.64 -12.58
N ALA A 525 -7.54 39.44 -12.32
CA ALA A 525 -6.23 38.94 -11.87
C ALA A 525 -6.25 38.43 -10.42
N PHE A 526 -7.03 39.05 -9.53
CA PHE A 526 -7.15 38.63 -8.14
C PHE A 526 -8.43 37.82 -7.95
N ARG A 527 -8.31 36.54 -7.61
CA ARG A 527 -9.44 35.66 -7.28
C ARG A 527 -9.50 35.41 -5.79
N GLU A 528 -10.62 35.78 -5.17
CA GLU A 528 -10.90 35.56 -3.76
C GLU A 528 -11.76 34.31 -3.57
N PHE A 529 -11.37 33.45 -2.64
CA PHE A 529 -12.13 32.23 -2.27
C PHE A 529 -12.70 32.31 -0.85
N ASP A 530 -12.08 33.09 0.04
CA ASP A 530 -12.54 33.33 1.42
C ASP A 530 -12.51 34.84 1.76
N LYS A 531 -13.36 35.28 2.69
CA LYS A 531 -13.40 36.65 3.22
C LYS A 531 -12.07 37.09 3.83
N ALA A 532 -11.28 36.15 4.35
CA ALA A 532 -9.94 36.43 4.84
C ALA A 532 -8.96 36.79 3.69
N GLY A 533 -9.19 36.29 2.47
CA GLY A 533 -8.42 36.69 1.27
C GLY A 533 -8.67 38.15 0.87
N GLN A 534 -9.90 38.64 1.04
CA GLN A 534 -10.24 40.05 0.79
C GLN A 534 -9.45 41.02 1.68
N ALA A 535 -9.14 40.61 2.92
CA ALA A 535 -8.32 41.40 3.83
C ALA A 535 -6.84 41.47 3.41
N ILE A 536 -6.34 40.46 2.68
CA ILE A 536 -4.97 40.38 2.17
C ILE A 536 -4.81 41.25 0.92
N PHE A 537 -5.73 41.14 -0.04
CA PHE A 537 -5.66 41.92 -1.28
C PHE A 537 -6.00 43.41 -1.07
N GLY A 538 -6.78 43.73 -0.03
CA GLY A 538 -7.16 45.11 0.27
C GLY A 538 -8.23 45.66 -0.69
N ALA A 539 -8.56 46.95 -0.54
CA ALA A 539 -9.68 47.56 -1.27
C ALA A 539 -9.42 47.84 -2.76
N SER A 540 -8.15 47.86 -3.19
CA SER A 540 -7.76 48.12 -4.58
C SER A 540 -6.36 47.55 -4.87
N PRO A 541 -6.22 46.22 -5.03
CA PRO A 541 -4.94 45.62 -5.41
C PRO A 541 -4.56 46.02 -6.84
N THR A 542 -3.28 46.32 -7.08
CA THR A 542 -2.76 46.61 -8.44
C THR A 542 -1.74 45.56 -8.86
N LEU A 543 -1.65 45.29 -10.16
CA LEU A 543 -0.68 44.39 -10.76
C LEU A 543 -0.01 45.12 -11.94
N ASP A 544 1.28 45.39 -11.80
CA ASP A 544 2.10 46.13 -12.77
C ASP A 544 3.19 45.21 -13.35
N LEU A 545 3.43 45.29 -14.66
CA LEU A 545 4.59 44.67 -15.30
C LEU A 545 5.79 45.62 -15.16
N LEU A 546 6.85 45.20 -14.46
CA LEU A 546 8.03 46.04 -14.21
C LEU A 546 9.06 45.96 -15.34
N HIS A 547 9.36 44.75 -15.80
CA HIS A 547 10.38 44.52 -16.83
C HIS A 547 10.10 43.24 -17.60
N GLU A 548 10.40 43.26 -18.89
CA GLU A 548 10.28 42.12 -19.81
C GLU A 548 11.55 42.04 -20.64
N ASN A 549 12.16 40.87 -20.68
CA ASN A 549 13.34 40.58 -21.49
C ASN A 549 13.10 39.27 -22.24
N HIS A 550 13.25 39.31 -23.57
CA HIS A 550 13.02 38.18 -24.46
C HIS A 550 14.29 37.41 -24.85
N ASP A 551 15.47 37.92 -24.49
CA ASP A 551 16.74 37.33 -24.92
C ASP A 551 17.05 36.04 -24.15
N TYR A 552 16.70 35.98 -22.87
CA TYR A 552 16.82 34.81 -22.01
C TYR A 552 15.86 34.91 -20.81
N PRO A 553 15.50 33.77 -20.17
CA PRO A 553 14.61 33.74 -19.00
C PRO A 553 15.31 34.28 -17.74
N PHE A 554 15.44 35.60 -17.65
CA PHE A 554 16.21 36.28 -16.60
C PHE A 554 15.57 36.25 -15.19
N ALA A 555 14.27 35.96 -15.10
CA ALA A 555 13.48 36.04 -13.88
C ALA A 555 12.90 34.66 -13.51
N HIS A 556 13.74 33.80 -12.92
CA HIS A 556 13.35 32.43 -12.54
C HIS A 556 13.37 32.26 -11.02
N GLU A 557 14.53 32.42 -10.39
CA GLU A 557 14.80 31.95 -9.02
C GLU A 557 15.52 32.97 -8.12
N ALA A 558 15.81 32.59 -6.86
CA ALA A 558 16.53 33.39 -5.85
C ALA A 558 16.05 34.85 -5.73
N SER A 559 14.74 35.07 -5.65
CA SER A 559 14.17 36.40 -5.43
C SER A 559 14.54 36.93 -4.02
N VAL A 560 15.59 37.73 -3.94
CA VAL A 560 16.15 38.24 -2.68
C VAL A 560 16.15 39.76 -2.65
N PHE A 561 15.21 40.32 -1.89
CA PHE A 561 15.07 41.77 -1.73
C PHE A 561 15.94 42.28 -0.57
N ILE A 562 16.80 43.27 -0.84
CA ILE A 562 17.65 43.94 0.15
C ILE A 562 17.05 45.31 0.49
N PRO A 563 16.49 45.49 1.70
CA PRO A 563 15.82 46.73 2.05
C PRO A 563 16.75 47.95 2.06
N GLU A 564 18.01 47.80 2.49
CA GLU A 564 18.95 48.91 2.67
C GLU A 564 19.30 49.62 1.35
N SER A 565 19.41 48.86 0.26
CA SER A 565 19.78 49.35 -1.07
C SER A 565 18.59 49.43 -2.03
N ASN A 566 17.39 49.02 -1.59
CA ASN A 566 16.18 48.89 -2.41
C ASN A 566 16.46 48.15 -3.73
N SER A 567 17.24 47.07 -3.63
CA SER A 567 17.64 46.26 -4.79
C SER A 567 17.15 44.82 -4.61
N LEU A 568 16.79 44.21 -5.73
CA LEU A 568 16.34 42.83 -5.83
C LEU A 568 17.40 42.02 -6.57
N PHE A 569 17.89 40.96 -5.96
CA PHE A 569 18.70 39.96 -6.64
C PHE A 569 17.77 38.87 -7.19
N ILE A 570 18.05 38.44 -8.41
CA ILE A 570 17.34 37.37 -9.11
C ILE A 570 18.34 36.51 -9.87
N THR A 571 17.95 35.26 -10.13
CA THR A 571 18.71 34.34 -11.00
C THR A 571 17.86 33.94 -12.20
N SER A 572 18.53 33.77 -13.34
CA SER A 572 17.91 33.27 -14.57
C SER A 572 17.66 31.77 -14.52
N ASN A 573 16.78 31.28 -15.38
CA ASN A 573 16.74 29.85 -15.68
C ASN A 573 17.99 29.46 -16.50
N GLN A 574 18.25 28.17 -16.66
CA GLN A 574 19.36 27.68 -17.46
C GLN A 574 19.19 28.08 -18.92
N TYR A 575 20.14 28.84 -19.45
CA TYR A 575 20.20 29.15 -20.87
C TYR A 575 21.57 28.78 -21.44
N SER A 576 21.60 28.54 -22.75
CA SER A 576 22.86 28.34 -23.47
C SER A 576 23.39 29.72 -23.86
N ASP A 577 24.54 30.10 -23.29
CA ASP A 577 25.16 31.37 -23.62
C ASP A 577 25.44 31.43 -25.13
N PRO A 578 24.90 32.42 -25.87
CA PRO A 578 25.05 32.52 -27.31
C PRO A 578 26.51 32.73 -27.75
N VAL A 579 27.41 33.15 -26.86
CA VAL A 579 28.83 33.38 -27.17
C VAL A 579 29.69 32.15 -26.88
N THR A 580 29.44 31.43 -25.79
CA THR A 580 30.28 30.31 -25.35
C THR A 580 29.67 28.93 -25.60
N GLY A 581 28.37 28.85 -25.91
CA GLY A 581 27.62 27.60 -26.11
C GLY A 581 27.53 26.73 -24.87
N LYS A 582 27.99 27.21 -23.70
CA LYS A 582 27.90 26.52 -22.42
C LYS A 582 26.61 26.91 -21.69
N ARG A 583 26.05 25.98 -20.91
CA ARG A 583 24.90 26.26 -20.04
C ARG A 583 25.35 27.17 -18.89
N LYS A 584 24.66 28.29 -18.71
CA LYS A 584 24.93 29.28 -17.65
C LYS A 584 23.63 29.68 -16.97
N ILE A 585 23.72 30.01 -15.69
CA ILE A 585 22.71 30.80 -14.95
C ILE A 585 23.32 32.15 -14.63
N GLN A 586 22.60 33.22 -14.92
CA GLN A 586 23.04 34.60 -14.72
C GLN A 586 22.43 35.17 -13.44
N ILE A 587 23.28 35.75 -12.58
CA ILE A 587 22.83 36.51 -11.40
C ILE A 587 22.65 37.96 -11.85
N SER A 588 21.50 38.54 -11.52
CA SER A 588 21.17 39.91 -11.89
C SER A 588 20.69 40.69 -10.68
N LYS A 589 21.16 41.93 -10.57
CA LYS A 589 20.74 42.89 -9.55
C LYS A 589 19.85 43.94 -10.19
N VAL A 590 18.59 43.94 -9.79
CA VAL A 590 17.57 44.90 -10.22
C VAL A 590 17.51 46.03 -9.19
N ALA A 591 17.79 47.26 -9.63
CA ALA A 591 17.62 48.45 -8.81
C ALA A 591 16.19 48.97 -8.91
N LEU A 592 15.55 49.25 -7.77
CA LEU A 592 14.18 49.76 -7.69
C LEU A 592 14.17 51.18 -7.10
N SER A 593 13.32 52.04 -7.64
CA SER A 593 13.03 53.39 -7.12
C SER A 593 12.36 53.29 -5.74
N PRO A 594 12.42 54.32 -4.87
CA PRO A 594 11.67 54.35 -3.62
C PRO A 594 10.16 54.10 -3.77
N ASP A 595 9.61 54.39 -4.96
CA ASP A 595 8.21 54.13 -5.35
C ASP A 595 8.00 52.74 -6.01
N GLY A 596 9.01 51.88 -5.99
CA GLY A 596 9.01 50.51 -6.53
C GLY A 596 9.15 50.39 -8.06
N ALA A 597 9.40 51.50 -8.77
CA ALA A 597 9.62 51.49 -10.22
C ALA A 597 11.00 50.94 -10.62
N PHE A 598 11.08 50.21 -11.73
CA PHE A 598 12.33 49.64 -12.26
C PHE A 598 13.29 50.76 -12.72
N LEU A 599 14.50 50.80 -12.16
CA LEU A 599 15.55 51.77 -12.52
C LEU A 599 16.62 51.18 -13.46
N GLY A 600 16.90 49.88 -13.34
CA GLY A 600 17.89 49.19 -14.16
C GLY A 600 18.23 47.79 -13.65
N CYS A 601 18.78 46.96 -14.53
CA CYS A 601 19.26 45.61 -14.24
C CYS A 601 20.78 45.55 -14.50
N GLU A 602 21.56 45.16 -13.49
CA GLU A 602 23.01 44.94 -13.57
C GLU A 602 23.29 43.43 -13.54
N GLU A 603 23.91 42.90 -14.58
CA GLU A 603 24.33 41.49 -14.63
C GLU A 603 25.65 41.32 -13.85
N ILE A 604 25.64 40.41 -12.86
CA ILE A 604 26.79 40.13 -11.99
C ILE A 604 27.44 38.82 -12.44
N ASP A 605 28.71 38.88 -12.85
CA ASP A 605 29.49 37.67 -13.13
C ASP A 605 30.22 37.21 -11.86
N ALA A 606 29.65 36.22 -11.17
CA ALA A 606 30.19 35.64 -9.95
C ALA A 606 30.66 34.19 -10.20
N PRO A 607 31.89 33.97 -10.72
CA PRO A 607 32.37 32.62 -11.03
C PRO A 607 32.49 31.69 -9.80
N ALA A 608 32.49 32.27 -8.59
CA ALA A 608 32.50 31.54 -7.33
C ALA A 608 31.14 30.91 -6.95
N VAL A 609 30.05 31.26 -7.66
CA VAL A 609 28.72 30.68 -7.46
C VAL A 609 28.34 29.85 -8.71
N PRO A 610 28.77 28.58 -8.80
CA PRO A 610 28.47 27.77 -9.97
C PRO A 610 26.98 27.41 -10.03
N MET A 611 26.28 27.86 -11.08
CA MET A 611 24.86 27.57 -11.33
C MET A 611 23.99 27.93 -10.10
N ALA A 612 23.92 29.23 -9.80
CA ALA A 612 23.12 29.74 -8.68
C ALA A 612 21.63 29.45 -8.92
N ASN A 613 20.95 28.81 -7.97
CA ASN A 613 19.50 28.57 -8.05
C ASN A 613 18.75 29.40 -7.02
N GLY A 614 18.41 28.85 -5.84
CA GLY A 614 17.75 29.60 -4.78
C GLY A 614 18.70 30.49 -3.95
N GLY A 615 18.11 31.39 -3.16
CA GLY A 615 18.88 32.30 -2.32
C GLY A 615 18.07 33.00 -1.23
N VAL A 616 18.77 33.50 -0.22
CA VAL A 616 18.18 34.15 0.96
C VAL A 616 19.06 35.28 1.50
N ASN A 617 18.45 36.25 2.19
CA ASN A 617 19.18 37.30 2.89
C ASN A 617 20.01 36.75 4.05
N TYR A 618 21.30 37.11 4.12
CA TYR A 618 22.19 36.71 5.20
C TYR A 618 23.26 37.78 5.46
N LYS A 619 23.47 38.22 6.72
CA LYS A 619 24.56 39.13 7.13
C LYS A 619 24.81 40.36 6.22
N GLY A 620 23.77 41.00 5.67
CA GLY A 620 23.88 42.18 4.79
C GLY A 620 24.24 41.87 3.33
N GLY A 621 24.27 40.58 2.95
CA GLY A 621 24.44 40.09 1.58
C GLY A 621 23.42 39.01 1.23
N VAL A 622 23.73 38.21 0.22
CA VAL A 622 22.88 37.12 -0.28
C VAL A 622 23.60 35.80 -0.12
N LEU A 623 22.92 34.81 0.45
CA LEU A 623 23.37 33.43 0.49
C LEU A 623 22.71 32.67 -0.65
N PHE A 624 23.50 32.16 -1.59
CA PHE A 624 23.04 31.39 -2.74
C PHE A 624 23.25 29.90 -2.54
N CYS A 625 22.31 29.14 -3.08
CA CYS A 625 22.45 27.70 -3.35
C CYS A 625 23.13 27.52 -4.71
N ALA A 626 24.40 27.13 -4.69
CA ALA A 626 25.11 26.76 -5.90
C ALA A 626 24.85 25.28 -6.22
N GLN A 627 24.27 24.99 -7.38
CA GLN A 627 23.99 23.61 -7.82
C GLN A 627 25.28 22.85 -8.16
N GLY A 628 26.35 23.57 -8.53
CA GLY A 628 27.63 23.00 -8.96
C GLY A 628 27.66 22.62 -10.44
N THR A 629 28.78 22.05 -10.87
CA THR A 629 29.01 21.61 -12.25
C THR A 629 29.58 20.18 -12.27
N LEU A 630 29.86 19.65 -13.47
CA LEU A 630 30.52 18.35 -13.64
C LEU A 630 31.95 18.36 -13.08
N GLU A 631 32.60 19.53 -13.08
CA GLU A 631 34.01 19.69 -12.70
C GLU A 631 34.18 20.27 -11.28
N GLY A 632 33.16 20.95 -10.72
CA GLY A 632 33.21 21.62 -9.42
C GLY A 632 32.05 21.26 -8.49
N PRO A 633 32.27 21.20 -7.17
CA PRO A 633 31.21 20.90 -6.21
C PRO A 633 30.20 22.04 -6.11
N GLY A 634 28.93 21.69 -5.83
CA GLY A 634 27.91 22.65 -5.39
C GLY A 634 28.09 23.00 -3.91
N GLY A 635 27.28 23.91 -3.40
CA GLY A 635 27.38 24.35 -2.01
C GLY A 635 26.63 25.63 -1.69
N LEU A 636 26.62 25.98 -0.40
CA LEU A 636 26.12 27.28 0.05
C LEU A 636 27.23 28.32 -0.11
N VAL A 637 26.96 29.37 -0.86
CA VAL A 637 27.93 30.44 -1.14
C VAL A 637 27.36 31.78 -0.71
N PHE A 638 28.04 32.46 0.20
CA PHE A 638 27.70 33.81 0.62
C PHE A 638 28.32 34.83 -0.33
N MET A 639 27.55 35.82 -0.76
CA MET A 639 27.97 36.93 -1.62
C MET A 639 27.59 38.27 -0.98
N GLU A 640 28.53 39.21 -0.91
CA GLU A 640 28.25 40.58 -0.46
C GLU A 640 27.30 41.32 -1.41
N SER A 641 26.47 42.23 -0.89
CA SER A 641 25.47 42.99 -1.66
C SER A 641 26.04 44.16 -2.47
N THR A 642 27.30 44.53 -2.22
CA THR A 642 27.98 45.67 -2.82
C THR A 642 29.22 45.23 -3.60
N PRO A 643 29.58 45.93 -4.69
CA PRO A 643 30.84 45.69 -5.40
C PRO A 643 32.02 45.82 -4.43
N PRO A 644 32.94 44.84 -4.37
CA PRO A 644 33.34 43.92 -5.44
C PRO A 644 32.71 42.51 -5.39
N TYR A 645 31.54 42.33 -4.75
CA TYR A 645 30.80 41.06 -4.69
C TYR A 645 31.66 39.87 -4.22
N ARG A 646 32.36 40.03 -3.08
CA ARG A 646 33.20 38.95 -2.55
C ARG A 646 32.33 37.75 -2.22
N CYS A 647 32.75 36.60 -2.71
CA CYS A 647 32.06 35.32 -2.50
C CYS A 647 32.86 34.43 -1.56
N SER A 648 32.20 33.80 -0.59
CA SER A 648 32.79 32.80 0.30
C SER A 648 31.91 31.56 0.39
N THR A 649 32.45 30.39 0.06
CA THR A 649 31.76 29.10 0.21
C THR A 649 31.72 28.71 1.68
N LEU A 650 30.52 28.49 2.22
CA LEU A 650 30.32 28.04 3.59
C LEU A 650 30.44 26.52 3.71
N ILE A 651 29.74 25.80 2.83
CA ILE A 651 29.73 24.33 2.87
C ILE A 651 29.50 23.76 1.47
N SER A 652 30.20 22.67 1.16
CA SER A 652 30.14 21.99 -0.15
C SER A 652 29.95 20.47 -0.04
N SER A 653 30.12 19.88 1.15
CA SER A 653 30.00 18.44 1.36
C SER A 653 29.44 18.07 2.73
N PHE A 654 28.85 16.89 2.81
CA PHE A 654 28.38 16.24 4.02
C PHE A 654 29.19 14.96 4.27
N TYR A 655 29.97 14.92 5.36
CA TYR A 655 30.91 13.82 5.67
C TYR A 655 31.81 13.41 4.48
N GLY A 656 32.30 14.39 3.71
CA GLY A 656 33.16 14.17 2.54
C GLY A 656 32.44 13.68 1.29
N ARG A 657 31.10 13.69 1.27
CA ARG A 657 30.28 13.47 0.08
C ARG A 657 29.70 14.79 -0.40
N ASP A 658 29.90 15.11 -1.67
CA ASP A 658 29.33 16.32 -2.26
C ASP A 658 27.80 16.26 -2.23
N PHE A 659 27.17 17.43 -2.04
CA PHE A 659 25.73 17.58 -2.25
C PHE A 659 25.34 17.32 -3.70
N ASN A 660 24.09 16.93 -3.92
CA ASN A 660 23.58 16.61 -5.24
C ASN A 660 23.47 17.90 -6.06
N SER A 661 22.53 18.76 -5.67
CA SER A 661 22.29 20.08 -6.26
C SER A 661 21.39 20.86 -5.31
N LEU A 662 21.97 21.70 -4.47
CA LEU A 662 21.23 22.52 -3.53
C LEU A 662 20.24 23.41 -4.28
N ASN A 663 19.02 23.51 -3.76
CA ASN A 663 17.99 24.33 -4.39
C ASN A 663 17.57 25.52 -3.53
N ASP A 664 16.86 25.29 -2.43
CA ASP A 664 16.34 26.35 -1.57
C ASP A 664 17.03 26.41 -0.23
N VAL A 665 17.05 27.62 0.33
CA VAL A 665 17.66 27.91 1.62
C VAL A 665 16.82 28.91 2.42
N VAL A 666 16.74 28.70 3.72
CA VAL A 666 16.14 29.63 4.69
C VAL A 666 17.05 29.75 5.91
N VAL A 667 17.10 30.95 6.49
CA VAL A 667 17.85 31.24 7.71
C VAL A 667 16.85 31.34 8.86
N HIS A 668 17.10 30.58 9.91
CA HIS A 668 16.30 30.58 11.14
C HIS A 668 16.84 31.64 12.13
N SER A 669 16.01 32.12 13.05
CA SER A 669 16.39 33.21 14.00
C SER A 669 17.59 32.88 14.90
N ASP A 670 17.85 31.58 15.14
CA ASP A 670 19.03 31.08 15.86
C ASP A 670 20.35 31.23 15.06
N GLY A 671 20.27 31.68 13.80
CA GLY A 671 21.41 31.80 12.88
C GLY A 671 21.73 30.51 12.13
N SER A 672 20.97 29.43 12.35
CA SER A 672 21.10 28.18 11.61
C SER A 672 20.50 28.30 10.21
N ILE A 673 21.12 27.59 9.27
CA ILE A 673 20.80 27.63 7.84
C ILE A 673 20.20 26.29 7.47
N TRP A 674 19.01 26.31 6.90
CA TRP A 674 18.27 25.12 6.49
C TRP A 674 18.12 25.11 4.98
N PHE A 675 18.41 24.00 4.34
CA PHE A 675 18.42 23.93 2.88
C PHE A 675 17.98 22.57 2.33
N THR A 676 17.49 22.58 1.10
CA THR A 676 17.03 21.39 0.36
C THR A 676 18.08 20.91 -0.62
N ASP A 677 18.26 19.58 -0.74
CA ASP A 677 19.19 18.95 -1.69
C ASP A 677 18.47 17.95 -2.62
N PRO A 678 17.75 18.43 -3.65
CA PRO A 678 17.19 17.58 -4.69
C PRO A 678 18.25 17.08 -5.68
N ILE A 679 17.87 16.14 -6.56
CA ILE A 679 18.75 15.52 -7.57
C ILE A 679 18.67 16.18 -8.96
N TYR A 680 18.13 17.41 -9.03
CA TYR A 680 17.93 18.13 -10.30
C TYR A 680 19.19 18.25 -11.15
N GLY A 681 20.34 18.45 -10.51
CA GLY A 681 21.59 18.58 -11.24
C GLY A 681 21.98 17.33 -12.02
N TYR A 682 21.63 16.13 -11.53
CA TYR A 682 21.87 14.89 -12.26
C TYR A 682 20.90 14.72 -13.42
N GLU A 683 19.62 15.02 -13.21
CA GLU A 683 18.57 14.92 -14.24
C GLU A 683 18.84 15.90 -15.40
N GLN A 684 19.30 17.10 -15.08
CA GLN A 684 19.68 18.12 -16.06
C GLN A 684 21.05 17.87 -16.70
N GLY A 685 21.81 16.87 -16.23
CA GLY A 685 23.13 16.53 -16.75
C GLY A 685 24.26 17.50 -16.38
N ILE A 686 24.04 18.35 -15.37
CA ILE A 686 25.04 19.30 -14.85
C ILE A 686 25.88 18.73 -13.70
N ARG A 687 25.44 17.62 -13.08
CA ARG A 687 26.12 16.95 -11.97
C ARG A 687 26.30 15.44 -12.22
N PRO A 688 27.34 14.82 -11.65
CA PRO A 688 27.51 13.37 -11.70
C PRO A 688 26.43 12.65 -10.88
N LYS A 689 26.38 11.31 -10.99
CA LYS A 689 25.39 10.48 -10.29
C LYS A 689 25.36 10.77 -8.78
N PRO A 690 24.17 11.02 -8.18
CA PRO A 690 24.04 11.43 -6.79
C PRO A 690 24.61 10.40 -5.82
N ARG A 691 25.26 10.87 -4.75
CA ARG A 691 25.88 10.06 -3.69
C ARG A 691 25.15 10.16 -2.35
N LEU A 692 24.24 11.12 -2.24
CA LEU A 692 23.39 11.38 -1.09
C LEU A 692 21.92 11.21 -1.50
N PRO A 693 21.04 10.72 -0.61
CA PRO A 693 19.60 10.73 -0.85
C PRO A 693 19.04 12.17 -0.83
N CYS A 694 17.88 12.38 -1.45
CA CYS A 694 17.15 13.66 -1.37
C CYS A 694 16.72 13.92 0.07
N GLN A 695 17.28 14.96 0.69
CA GLN A 695 17.08 15.28 2.11
C GLN A 695 17.07 16.78 2.35
N VAL A 696 16.57 17.17 3.52
CA VAL A 696 16.68 18.53 4.04
C VAL A 696 17.72 18.56 5.15
N TYR A 697 18.65 19.50 5.06
CA TYR A 697 19.78 19.63 5.96
C TYR A 697 19.68 20.92 6.76
N ARG A 698 20.22 20.89 7.98
CA ARG A 698 20.50 22.07 8.81
C ARG A 698 22.00 22.17 9.02
N TYR A 699 22.52 23.35 8.78
CA TYR A 699 23.89 23.75 9.04
C TYR A 699 23.92 24.87 10.07
N ASP A 700 24.70 24.68 11.12
CA ASP A 700 24.92 25.69 12.15
C ASP A 700 26.29 26.33 11.95
N PRO A 701 26.38 27.62 11.56
CA PRO A 701 27.66 28.29 11.35
C PRO A 701 28.47 28.51 12.64
N SER A 702 27.87 28.41 13.82
CA SER A 702 28.56 28.65 15.10
C SER A 702 29.41 27.46 15.54
N ASP A 703 28.87 26.26 15.37
CA ASP A 703 29.51 24.99 15.74
C ASP A 703 30.06 24.21 14.53
N GLU A 704 29.92 24.76 13.31
CA GLU A 704 30.18 24.10 12.02
C GLU A 704 29.47 22.73 11.88
N SER A 705 28.37 22.55 12.63
CA SER A 705 27.67 21.27 12.68
C SER A 705 26.65 21.18 11.54
N ILE A 706 26.70 20.08 10.80
CA ILE A 706 25.72 19.77 9.76
C ILE A 706 24.96 18.48 10.09
N ARG A 707 23.65 18.51 9.87
CA ARG A 707 22.77 17.38 10.16
C ARG A 707 21.65 17.28 9.13
N ALA A 708 21.37 16.06 8.67
CA ALA A 708 20.14 15.74 7.94
C ALA A 708 18.97 15.73 8.94
N ILE A 709 17.93 16.51 8.66
CA ILE A 709 16.79 16.69 9.57
C ILE A 709 15.52 15.98 9.10
N ALA A 710 15.31 15.86 7.79
CA ALA A 710 14.16 15.15 7.25
C ALA A 710 14.50 14.38 5.95
N ASP A 711 13.86 13.22 5.81
CA ASP A 711 13.98 12.29 4.69
C ASP A 711 12.59 11.84 4.19
N GLY A 712 12.57 11.03 3.11
CA GLY A 712 11.32 10.52 2.53
C GLY A 712 10.57 11.55 1.68
N PHE A 713 11.30 12.45 1.03
CA PHE A 713 10.83 13.33 -0.04
C PHE A 713 11.31 12.77 -1.40
N GLY A 714 10.56 13.03 -2.46
CA GLY A 714 11.00 12.74 -3.83
C GLY A 714 12.02 13.76 -4.31
N ARG A 715 11.61 15.03 -4.39
CA ARG A 715 12.45 16.19 -4.74
C ARG A 715 12.06 17.39 -3.85
N PRO A 716 12.73 17.60 -2.70
CA PRO A 716 12.43 18.75 -1.86
C PRO A 716 12.84 20.04 -2.58
N ASN A 717 11.88 20.93 -2.81
CA ASN A 717 12.05 22.14 -3.60
C ASN A 717 11.16 23.24 -3.02
N GLY A 718 11.71 23.99 -2.07
CA GLY A 718 11.07 25.02 -1.27
C GLY A 718 11.03 24.68 0.22
N ILE A 719 11.41 25.68 1.03
CA ILE A 719 11.41 25.60 2.50
C ILE A 719 11.07 26.98 3.10
N CYS A 720 10.15 27.02 4.06
CA CYS A 720 9.81 28.25 4.78
C CYS A 720 9.36 27.94 6.21
N PHE A 721 9.72 28.81 7.16
CA PHE A 721 9.21 28.75 8.53
C PHE A 721 7.93 29.58 8.70
N SER A 722 7.10 29.18 9.67
CA SER A 722 6.04 30.03 10.20
C SER A 722 6.62 31.26 10.92
N PRO A 723 5.84 32.33 11.12
CA PRO A 723 6.33 33.54 11.80
C PRO A 723 6.81 33.31 13.24
N ASP A 724 6.30 32.27 13.91
CA ASP A 724 6.73 31.84 15.23
C ASP A 724 7.83 30.76 15.20
N GLU A 725 8.30 30.40 14.00
CA GLU A 725 9.31 29.38 13.69
C GLU A 725 9.06 27.98 14.27
N LYS A 726 7.85 27.72 14.77
CA LYS A 726 7.46 26.41 15.31
C LYS A 726 7.07 25.42 14.24
N ILE A 727 6.70 25.89 13.06
CA ILE A 727 6.29 25.06 11.93
C ILE A 727 7.22 25.34 10.76
N VAL A 728 7.73 24.30 10.12
CA VAL A 728 8.40 24.40 8.83
C VAL A 728 7.53 23.79 7.74
N TYR A 729 7.38 24.52 6.65
CA TYR A 729 6.70 24.10 5.45
C TYR A 729 7.74 23.71 4.41
N ILE A 730 7.63 22.50 3.88
CA ILE A 730 8.52 21.95 2.87
C ILE A 730 7.66 21.49 1.69
N THR A 731 8.03 21.93 0.49
CA THR A 731 7.39 21.54 -0.77
C THR A 731 8.17 20.41 -1.44
N ASP A 732 7.44 19.45 -2.01
CA ASP A 732 8.00 18.29 -2.71
C ASP A 732 7.47 18.27 -4.14
N THR A 733 8.37 18.36 -5.10
CA THR A 733 8.08 18.64 -6.51
C THR A 733 8.32 17.44 -7.41
N ASP A 734 8.28 16.23 -6.83
CA ASP A 734 8.51 14.94 -7.50
C ASP A 734 7.62 14.68 -8.74
N TRP A 735 6.58 15.50 -9.00
CA TRP A 735 5.75 15.43 -10.22
C TRP A 735 6.45 16.01 -11.47
N ILE A 736 7.23 17.08 -11.33
CA ILE A 736 8.04 17.65 -12.42
C ILE A 736 9.52 17.39 -12.11
N HIS A 737 10.15 16.58 -12.96
CA HIS A 737 11.58 16.31 -12.89
C HIS A 737 12.40 17.53 -13.32
N GLY A 738 13.67 17.62 -12.90
CA GLY A 738 14.52 18.79 -13.19
C GLY A 738 14.77 19.04 -14.67
N ASP A 739 14.55 18.03 -15.53
CA ASP A 739 14.62 18.13 -16.98
C ASP A 739 13.31 18.61 -17.65
N GLY A 740 12.28 18.91 -16.85
CA GLY A 740 10.96 19.32 -17.32
C GLY A 740 10.02 18.16 -17.68
N THR A 741 10.42 16.91 -17.47
CA THR A 741 9.53 15.75 -17.70
C THR A 741 8.55 15.55 -16.55
N THR A 742 7.32 15.16 -16.87
CA THR A 742 6.26 14.85 -15.89
C THR A 742 6.15 13.33 -15.71
N ASP A 743 6.15 12.84 -14.47
CA ASP A 743 5.93 11.42 -14.15
C ASP A 743 4.52 11.25 -13.54
N ASP A 744 3.56 10.87 -14.40
CA ASP A 744 2.15 10.67 -14.04
C ASP A 744 1.90 9.41 -13.20
N PHE A 745 2.94 8.76 -12.63
CA PHE A 745 2.81 7.53 -11.82
C PHE A 745 3.31 7.69 -10.37
N ARG A 746 3.81 8.87 -9.97
CA ARG A 746 4.30 9.10 -8.60
C ARG A 746 3.27 9.80 -7.72
N VAL A 747 3.35 9.56 -6.41
CA VAL A 747 2.38 10.00 -5.37
C VAL A 747 2.12 11.51 -5.36
N SER A 748 2.94 12.31 -6.06
CA SER A 748 2.79 13.74 -6.30
C SER A 748 1.79 14.12 -7.42
N ASN A 749 1.11 13.15 -8.05
CA ASN A 749 0.19 13.28 -9.19
C ASN A 749 -1.04 14.18 -9.05
N ILE A 750 -1.20 14.90 -7.95
CA ILE A 750 -2.09 16.04 -7.95
C ILE A 750 -1.40 17.18 -7.21
N ALA A 751 -0.63 17.97 -7.96
CA ALA A 751 -0.15 19.30 -7.59
C ALA A 751 0.10 19.48 -6.06
N THR A 752 1.12 18.74 -5.61
CA THR A 752 2.05 19.06 -4.52
C THR A 752 1.49 19.10 -3.11
N ILE A 753 1.82 18.03 -2.40
CA ILE A 753 1.68 17.93 -0.95
C ILE A 753 2.70 18.87 -0.30
N ARG A 754 2.23 20.01 0.26
CA ARG A 754 3.04 20.73 1.25
C ARG A 754 3.08 19.94 2.53
N TYR A 755 4.25 19.54 2.97
CA TYR A 755 4.40 18.95 4.29
C TYR A 755 4.66 20.07 5.29
N ALA A 756 3.82 20.16 6.30
CA ALA A 756 4.14 20.93 7.50
C ALA A 756 4.74 19.98 8.55
N PHE A 757 5.78 20.45 9.22
CA PHE A 757 6.41 19.75 10.34
C PHE A 757 6.46 20.67 11.55
N ASP A 758 6.24 20.11 12.72
CA ASP A 758 6.43 20.83 13.98
C ASP A 758 7.89 20.71 14.41
N VAL A 759 8.52 21.85 14.70
CA VAL A 759 9.90 21.95 15.21
C VAL A 759 9.87 21.71 16.71
N ALA A 760 10.24 20.51 17.13
CA ALA A 760 10.30 20.12 18.53
C ALA A 760 11.75 19.92 18.97
N THR A 761 12.09 20.41 20.18
CA THR A 761 13.44 20.23 20.73
C THR A 761 13.51 18.94 21.54
N TYR A 762 14.31 17.97 21.09
CA TYR A 762 14.62 16.76 21.84
C TYR A 762 16.10 16.72 22.17
N SER A 763 16.42 16.43 23.44
CA SER A 763 17.81 16.34 23.93
C SER A 763 18.65 17.60 23.62
N GLY A 764 18.03 18.78 23.68
CA GLY A 764 18.70 20.06 23.41
C GLY A 764 18.96 20.37 21.93
N GLN A 765 18.40 19.59 21.00
CA GLN A 765 18.56 19.76 19.55
C GLN A 765 17.19 19.82 18.86
N PRO A 766 17.03 20.62 17.78
CA PRO A 766 15.78 20.67 17.01
C PRO A 766 15.58 19.38 16.20
N PHE A 767 14.34 18.90 16.16
CA PHE A 767 13.86 17.80 15.34
C PHE A 767 12.54 18.19 14.68
N LEU A 768 12.31 17.67 13.49
CA LEU A 768 11.02 17.77 12.83
C LEU A 768 10.13 16.59 13.24
N THR A 769 8.93 16.91 13.70
CA THR A 769 7.91 15.95 14.15
C THR A 769 6.57 16.22 13.46
N ASN A 770 5.62 15.28 13.58
CA ASN A 770 4.26 15.41 13.08
C ASN A 770 4.16 15.84 11.60
N ARG A 771 4.74 15.05 10.69
CA ARG A 771 4.56 15.27 9.24
C ARG A 771 3.07 15.26 8.89
N ARG A 772 2.55 16.39 8.43
CA ARG A 772 1.15 16.55 8.00
C ARG A 772 1.05 17.14 6.61
N LEU A 773 0.05 16.71 5.85
CA LEU A 773 -0.36 17.37 4.61
C LEU A 773 -0.97 18.73 4.97
N PHE A 774 -0.39 19.81 4.45
CA PHE A 774 -0.83 21.18 4.68
C PHE A 774 -1.78 21.67 3.60
N ALA A 775 -1.35 21.67 2.35
CA ALA A 775 -2.14 22.20 1.24
C ALA A 775 -1.74 21.54 -0.07
N MET A 776 -2.66 21.61 -1.03
CA MET A 776 -2.52 21.10 -2.38
C MET A 776 -2.79 22.25 -3.35
N ALA A 777 -1.89 22.44 -4.32
CA ALA A 777 -2.11 23.31 -5.47
C ALA A 777 -3.01 22.59 -6.48
N ASP A 778 -3.71 23.33 -7.32
CA ASP A 778 -4.60 22.81 -8.37
C ASP A 778 -3.96 22.91 -9.77
N VAL A 779 -3.05 23.87 -10.00
CA VAL A 779 -2.37 24.07 -11.29
C VAL A 779 -0.86 24.22 -11.09
N GLY A 780 -0.09 23.37 -11.77
CA GLY A 780 1.37 23.40 -11.75
C GLY A 780 1.99 22.95 -10.43
N VAL A 781 3.28 23.20 -10.29
CA VAL A 781 4.06 22.86 -9.10
C VAL A 781 4.27 24.14 -8.28
N PRO A 782 3.94 24.15 -6.98
CA PRO A 782 4.24 25.25 -6.10
C PRO A 782 5.74 25.27 -5.83
N ASP A 783 6.36 26.36 -6.25
CA ASP A 783 7.74 26.71 -5.97
C ASP A 783 7.80 28.08 -5.26
N GLY A 784 8.94 28.41 -4.67
CA GLY A 784 9.16 29.69 -4.01
C GLY A 784 8.24 29.96 -2.82
N ILE A 785 8.11 29.03 -1.87
CA ILE A 785 7.22 29.17 -0.70
C ILE A 785 7.69 30.27 0.29
N LYS A 786 6.77 31.15 0.73
CA LYS A 786 7.04 32.21 1.74
C LYS A 786 5.82 32.43 2.65
N CYS A 787 6.04 32.89 3.88
CA CYS A 787 4.97 33.21 4.85
C CYS A 787 4.85 34.71 5.12
N ASP A 788 3.65 35.19 5.42
CA ASP A 788 3.41 36.53 5.98
C ASP A 788 3.41 36.54 7.51
N THR A 789 3.45 37.72 8.13
CA THR A 789 3.42 37.87 9.60
C THR A 789 2.13 37.39 10.27
N SER A 790 1.06 37.20 9.50
CA SER A 790 -0.22 36.67 9.99
C SER A 790 -0.27 35.14 9.97
N GLY A 791 0.76 34.49 9.43
CA GLY A 791 0.86 33.03 9.30
C GLY A 791 0.22 32.47 8.04
N ASN A 792 -0.13 33.31 7.06
CA ASN A 792 -0.58 32.83 5.75
C ASN A 792 0.63 32.44 4.90
N VAL A 793 0.46 31.39 4.11
CA VAL A 793 1.50 30.77 3.29
C VAL A 793 1.23 31.05 1.82
N TYR A 794 2.22 31.58 1.13
CA TYR A 794 2.19 31.98 -0.28
C TYR A 794 3.12 31.05 -1.07
N SER A 795 2.76 30.73 -2.30
CA SER A 795 3.62 29.95 -3.22
C SER A 795 3.34 30.32 -4.66
N GLY A 796 4.38 30.36 -5.50
CA GLY A 796 4.25 30.49 -6.95
C GLY A 796 3.85 29.16 -7.54
N CYS A 797 2.76 29.13 -8.31
CA CYS A 797 2.18 27.97 -8.97
C CYS A 797 2.13 28.22 -10.49
N GLY A 798 1.73 27.20 -11.24
CA GLY A 798 1.65 27.29 -12.71
C GLY A 798 0.62 28.28 -13.25
N ASP A 799 -0.33 28.73 -12.42
CA ASP A 799 -1.35 29.73 -12.77
C ASP A 799 -1.15 31.11 -12.09
N GLY A 800 -0.09 31.27 -11.28
CA GLY A 800 0.20 32.51 -10.56
C GLY A 800 0.59 32.28 -9.10
N VAL A 801 0.31 33.21 -8.19
CA VAL A 801 0.58 33.02 -6.75
C VAL A 801 -0.68 32.59 -6.01
N SER A 802 -0.61 31.47 -5.31
CA SER A 802 -1.69 30.98 -4.46
C SER A 802 -1.42 31.28 -2.99
N VAL A 803 -2.47 31.62 -2.24
CA VAL A 803 -2.39 32.04 -0.83
C VAL A 803 -3.26 31.14 0.04
N TRP A 804 -2.66 30.54 1.06
CA TRP A 804 -3.33 29.64 2.00
C TRP A 804 -3.26 30.17 3.43
N SER A 805 -4.28 29.87 4.23
CA SER A 805 -4.24 30.13 5.67
C SER A 805 -3.27 29.18 6.38
N SER A 806 -2.91 29.49 7.62
CA SER A 806 -2.13 28.60 8.49
C SER A 806 -2.76 27.22 8.72
N GLY A 807 -4.05 27.05 8.41
CA GLY A 807 -4.78 25.79 8.44
C GLY A 807 -4.87 25.06 7.10
N GLY A 808 -4.27 25.58 6.02
CA GLY A 808 -4.26 24.94 4.70
C GLY A 808 -5.46 25.25 3.80
N ILE A 809 -6.31 26.21 4.19
CA ILE A 809 -7.47 26.64 3.38
C ILE A 809 -7.01 27.67 2.36
N LEU A 810 -7.36 27.47 1.08
CA LEU A 810 -7.05 28.43 0.01
C LEU A 810 -7.86 29.72 0.22
N LEU A 811 -7.17 30.85 0.45
CA LEU A 811 -7.76 32.15 0.70
C LEU A 811 -7.99 32.94 -0.59
N GLY A 812 -7.02 32.86 -1.50
CA GLY A 812 -7.00 33.66 -2.73
C GLY A 812 -5.90 33.28 -3.69
N LYS A 813 -5.99 33.79 -4.92
CA LYS A 813 -5.01 33.62 -6.00
C LYS A 813 -4.75 34.93 -6.73
N ILE A 814 -3.50 35.14 -7.12
CA ILE A 814 -3.05 36.20 -8.02
C ILE A 814 -2.68 35.53 -9.34
N LEU A 815 -3.55 35.61 -10.33
CA LEU A 815 -3.38 34.96 -11.62
C LEU A 815 -2.45 35.76 -12.52
N ILE A 816 -1.44 35.08 -13.05
CA ILE A 816 -0.49 35.63 -14.02
C ILE A 816 -0.37 34.65 -15.18
N GLU A 817 -0.54 35.15 -16.39
CA GLU A 817 -0.38 34.34 -17.61
C GLU A 817 1.09 33.89 -17.74
N GLY A 818 1.31 32.57 -17.82
CA GLY A 818 2.64 31.95 -17.80
C GLY A 818 3.09 31.45 -16.42
N GLY A 819 2.31 31.69 -15.35
CA GLY A 819 2.61 31.23 -14.00
C GLY A 819 3.62 32.12 -13.27
N VAL A 820 4.05 31.68 -12.09
CA VAL A 820 5.10 32.34 -11.30
C VAL A 820 6.06 31.27 -10.78
N ALA A 821 7.33 31.38 -11.15
CA ALA A 821 8.40 30.48 -10.72
C ALA A 821 8.77 30.75 -9.25
N ASN A 822 9.16 31.99 -8.93
CA ASN A 822 9.43 32.40 -7.55
C ASN A 822 8.95 33.85 -7.33
N PHE A 823 8.83 34.27 -6.08
CA PHE A 823 8.41 35.63 -5.72
C PHE A 823 8.99 36.06 -4.38
N CYS A 824 9.08 37.37 -4.11
CA CYS A 824 9.51 37.89 -2.81
C CYS A 824 8.65 39.07 -2.34
N PHE A 825 8.61 39.26 -1.01
CA PHE A 825 7.96 40.41 -0.40
C PHE A 825 8.86 41.65 -0.47
N GLY A 826 8.29 42.76 -0.92
CA GLY A 826 8.84 44.11 -0.87
C GLY A 826 8.31 44.89 0.34
N ARG A 827 8.42 46.22 0.30
CA ARG A 827 7.96 47.10 1.40
C ARG A 827 6.46 47.38 1.28
N ASN A 828 5.78 47.55 2.40
CA ASN A 828 4.38 48.04 2.44
C ASN A 828 3.40 47.17 1.62
N GLY A 829 3.56 45.86 1.63
CA GLY A 829 2.66 44.95 0.91
C GLY A 829 2.95 44.79 -0.58
N GLU A 830 4.11 45.22 -1.07
CA GLU A 830 4.58 44.89 -2.41
C GLU A 830 4.96 43.41 -2.52
N LEU A 831 4.63 42.78 -3.64
CA LEU A 831 5.00 41.41 -3.99
C LEU A 831 5.64 41.41 -5.38
N PHE A 832 6.92 41.04 -5.47
CA PHE A 832 7.62 40.90 -6.75
C PHE A 832 7.54 39.44 -7.19
N MET A 833 7.00 39.18 -8.38
CA MET A 833 6.78 37.84 -8.92
C MET A 833 7.59 37.65 -10.20
N LEU A 834 8.29 36.52 -10.29
CA LEU A 834 9.16 36.16 -11.39
C LEU A 834 8.46 35.14 -12.30
N ASN A 835 8.42 35.43 -13.59
CA ASN A 835 7.74 34.63 -14.61
C ASN A 835 8.65 34.51 -15.84
N GLU A 836 9.77 33.80 -15.67
CA GLU A 836 10.82 33.49 -16.65
C GLU A 836 11.37 34.71 -17.42
N THR A 837 10.61 35.24 -18.37
CA THR A 837 10.93 36.39 -19.21
C THR A 837 10.34 37.71 -18.71
N LYS A 838 9.49 37.67 -17.67
CA LYS A 838 8.76 38.82 -17.14
C LYS A 838 8.91 38.94 -15.62
N MET A 839 8.98 40.17 -15.15
CA MET A 839 8.94 40.51 -13.73
C MET A 839 7.70 41.36 -13.43
N TRP A 840 6.86 40.89 -12.53
CA TRP A 840 5.61 41.53 -12.13
C TRP A 840 5.71 42.09 -10.70
N ARG A 841 4.95 43.14 -10.43
CA ARG A 841 4.75 43.71 -9.09
C ARG A 841 3.26 43.72 -8.77
N ALA A 842 2.86 43.04 -7.70
CA ALA A 842 1.54 43.21 -7.12
C ALA A 842 1.61 44.09 -5.88
N GLN A 843 0.70 45.06 -5.78
CA GLN A 843 0.46 45.82 -4.56
C GLN A 843 -0.70 45.17 -3.80
N LEU A 844 -0.40 44.61 -2.64
CA LEU A 844 -1.38 44.07 -1.71
C LEU A 844 -1.78 45.11 -0.67
N GLY A 845 -2.66 44.73 0.28
CA GLY A 845 -3.00 45.60 1.40
C GLY A 845 -1.77 45.95 2.25
N ASN A 846 -1.68 47.20 2.71
CA ASN A 846 -0.56 47.70 3.53
C ASN A 846 -0.34 46.93 4.85
N CYS A 847 -1.29 46.06 5.24
CA CYS A 847 -1.20 45.18 6.40
C CYS A 847 -0.36 43.91 6.15
N VAL A 848 -0.11 43.56 4.89
CA VAL A 848 0.65 42.36 4.51
C VAL A 848 2.13 42.64 4.60
N LYS A 849 2.84 41.84 5.41
CA LYS A 849 4.29 41.91 5.58
C LYS A 849 4.89 40.52 5.51
N GLY A 850 6.02 40.38 4.83
CA GLY A 850 6.73 39.10 4.76
C GLY A 850 7.32 38.72 6.13
N ALA A 851 7.18 37.47 6.57
CA ALA A 851 7.63 37.03 7.89
C ALA A 851 9.15 37.14 8.08
N LEU A 852 9.95 36.93 7.01
CA LEU A 852 11.41 36.92 7.07
C LEU A 852 12.03 38.30 7.31
N LEU A 853 11.48 39.34 6.67
CA LEU A 853 12.01 40.71 6.74
C LEU A 853 11.14 41.66 7.58
N ASN A 854 9.90 41.29 7.86
CA ASN A 854 8.91 42.08 8.59
C ASN A 854 8.68 43.50 7.99
N ILE A 855 8.78 43.60 6.67
CA ILE A 855 8.62 44.83 5.87
C ILE A 855 7.37 44.82 4.99
#